data_AF-B9F3K4-F1
#
_entry.id   AF-B9F3K4-F1
#
_cell.length_a   1.000
_cell.length_b   1.000
_cell.length_c   1.000
_cell.angle_alpha   90.00
_cell.angle_beta   90.00
_cell.angle_gamma   90.00
#
_symmetry.space_group_name_H-M   'P 1'
#
loop_
_entity.id
_entity.type
_entity.pdbx_description
1 polymer ?
#
loop_
_entity_poly.entity_id
_entity_poly.type
_entity_poly.pdbx_seq_one_letter_code
_entity_poly.pdbx_strand_id
1 'polypeptide(L)'
;MAGGGGASPSCAAVAGWTVTAVLLQVVGLSMFLYGFFPVKPTLPGFSGAESYRMPSCGLAGGGEQPALPPDQLRSLYRELSEVPPVYDRLVLMVIDGLPAEFVLGRVGKPPSKEMVESMPYTQSLLAGCKATGYHAKAAPPTVTMPRLKAMVSGAIGGFLDVAFNFNTQAFLDDNLLDQLHMIGYKLVMLGDETWIKLFPKLFWRQDGVSSFYVKDTVEVDFNVSRHLESEFAAKDWNMLILHYLGLDHVGHIGGRQSVLMPQKLKEMDDVIRRVHNAVSGLEDNLDRTLLVVVSDHGMTEGGNHGGSSYEETDSLALFIGHSVQSSYCSPYDQNEALQVDLAPTLSLLFGTPIPKNNIGVVLPEVFNSLTDQQKLRTLELNSLQFLRLLQAQLPAFCFEDCINSKYGLGIDKIPQSVEKKLCHLLSKAFDSHHPSHLHQTSNVKSIEAGCNRTAVNAYYEFLRYASEWLSHRATNKPFYLLVSAISLMIVSCLSLMGIVSCLLKGKSLSQFEHHSEWNSDYHWHLDEVFIIMGIFLYVSSLGSSSFVEEEQYTWHYLTSTLYLIFLIKTTQSMLRESNSAVARAEGKIFHGNDCSYFTSCKLIPSMRDGYKLCTIIIILVSGRILRAWHQGGVNWVHFPDISKSLAQADSFVVKALQIISVLAVVVLYSVSLLLLRPRKLNILLVWLSHFFCGILVVLHIWQSQINTSLPTKHSTTSIAQIFYVIASISLTFTFVASPWIFPIHSMEAEPTSSGSSPKTAIHLQGINHSMFLIGITYAAFWCLLQLLLQQPINAIPLLLIFLQIISSIMHFSLDKSLHKKWVQIVAMQLLGLSGHFGLGNTNNLASIDVAGAFIPYSRDCNHMN
;
A
#
# COMPACT_ATOMS: atom_id res chain seq x y z
N MET A 1 45.91 39.99 23.05
CA MET A 1 44.90 39.44 22.13
C MET A 1 45.11 37.94 22.06
N ALA A 2 44.35 37.19 22.87
CA ALA A 2 44.49 35.75 23.01
C ALA A 2 43.60 35.06 21.97
N GLY A 3 44.21 34.27 21.09
CA GLY A 3 43.52 33.32 20.22
C GLY A 3 43.08 32.12 21.05
N GLY A 4 41.77 32.00 21.28
CA GLY A 4 41.19 30.80 21.88
C GLY A 4 41.25 29.65 20.89
N GLY A 5 42.16 28.69 21.11
CA GLY A 5 42.11 27.39 20.47
C GLY A 5 40.86 26.65 20.94
N GLY A 6 39.92 26.40 20.01
CA GLY A 6 38.74 25.61 20.29
C GLY A 6 39.13 24.17 20.61
N ALA A 7 39.03 23.78 21.88
CA ALA A 7 39.20 22.40 22.31
C ALA A 7 38.20 21.48 21.57
N SER A 8 38.70 20.36 21.03
CA SER A 8 37.85 19.32 20.46
C SER A 8 36.83 18.85 21.52
N PRO A 9 35.54 18.75 21.18
CA PRO A 9 34.53 18.35 22.16
C PRO A 9 34.86 16.97 22.74
N SER A 10 34.68 16.79 24.05
CA SER A 10 34.91 15.50 24.71
C SER A 10 34.00 14.42 24.12
N CYS A 11 34.43 13.15 24.11
CA CYS A 11 33.59 12.05 23.61
C CYS A 11 32.22 11.99 24.31
N ALA A 12 32.15 12.39 25.58
CA ALA A 12 30.90 12.51 26.32
C ALA A 12 29.99 13.64 25.77
N ALA A 13 30.56 14.79 25.40
CA ALA A 13 29.81 15.89 24.79
C ALA A 13 29.28 15.53 23.39
N VAL A 14 30.10 14.88 22.56
CA VAL A 14 29.68 14.39 21.24
C VAL A 14 28.58 13.34 21.36
N ALA A 15 28.72 12.40 22.29
CA ALA A 15 27.69 11.40 22.57
C ALA A 15 26.39 12.07 23.03
N GLY A 16 26.47 13.04 23.95
CA GLY A 16 25.32 13.80 24.42
C GLY A 16 24.60 14.57 23.31
N TRP A 17 25.32 15.26 22.44
CA TRP A 17 24.73 15.95 21.28
C TRP A 17 24.11 14.99 20.28
N THR A 18 24.74 13.83 20.05
CA THR A 18 24.20 12.80 19.15
C THR A 18 22.90 12.22 19.69
N VAL A 19 22.85 11.90 20.99
CA VAL A 19 21.64 11.40 21.65
C VAL A 19 20.52 12.45 21.58
N THR A 20 20.81 13.72 21.87
CA THR A 20 19.83 14.81 21.77
C THR A 20 19.30 14.97 20.35
N ALA A 21 20.16 14.92 19.33
CA ALA A 21 19.74 15.01 17.94
C ALA A 21 18.83 13.85 17.54
N VAL A 22 19.17 12.62 17.94
CA VAL A 22 18.33 11.44 17.69
C VAL A 22 16.99 11.55 18.43
N LEU A 23 16.96 12.04 19.67
CA LEU A 23 15.70 12.26 20.40
C LEU A 23 14.82 13.31 19.70
N LEU A 24 15.41 14.40 19.20
CA LEU A 24 14.69 15.39 18.38
C LEU A 24 14.12 14.75 17.11
N GLN A 25 14.86 13.84 16.47
CA GLN A 25 14.35 13.10 15.32
C GLN A 25 13.14 12.23 15.70
N VAL A 26 13.21 11.50 16.81
CA VAL A 26 12.13 10.61 17.27
C VAL A 26 10.89 11.39 17.68
N VAL A 27 11.06 12.51 18.39
CA VAL A 27 9.94 13.39 18.79
C VAL A 27 9.32 14.04 17.56
N GLY A 28 10.13 14.55 16.63
CA GLY A 28 9.66 15.13 15.37
C GLY A 28 8.87 14.13 14.55
N LEU A 29 9.39 12.90 14.39
CA LEU A 29 8.68 11.82 13.71
C LEU A 29 7.37 11.46 14.42
N SER A 30 7.37 11.36 15.75
CA SER A 30 6.16 11.00 16.52
C SER A 30 5.06 12.07 16.39
N MET A 31 5.43 13.35 16.46
CA MET A 31 4.52 14.47 16.24
C MET A 31 3.99 14.50 14.81
N PHE A 32 4.85 14.20 13.83
CA PHE A 32 4.45 14.08 12.42
C PHE A 32 3.42 12.95 12.27
N LEU A 33 3.69 11.76 12.82
CA LEU A 33 2.76 10.62 12.74
C LEU A 33 1.41 10.95 13.39
N TYR A 34 1.40 11.53 14.60
CA TYR A 34 0.16 11.90 15.27
C TYR A 34 -0.63 12.99 14.53
N GLY A 35 0.06 13.99 13.97
CA GLY A 35 -0.59 15.08 13.22
C GLY A 35 -0.99 14.70 11.80
N PHE A 36 -0.24 13.81 11.16
CA PHE A 36 -0.49 13.42 9.78
C PHE A 36 -1.57 12.34 9.69
N PHE A 37 -1.73 11.55 10.75
CA PHE A 37 -2.70 10.47 10.89
C PHE A 37 -3.66 10.71 12.07
N PRO A 38 -4.62 11.65 11.95
CA PRO A 38 -5.56 11.92 13.03
C PRO A 38 -6.45 10.70 13.31
N VAL A 39 -6.56 10.31 14.58
CA VAL A 39 -7.53 9.32 15.04
C VAL A 39 -8.91 9.96 14.98
N LYS A 40 -9.82 9.39 14.19
CA LYS A 40 -11.20 9.87 14.09
C LYS A 40 -11.92 9.56 15.41
N PRO A 41 -12.53 10.53 16.10
CA PRO A 41 -13.42 10.22 17.21
C PRO A 41 -14.67 9.53 16.64
N THR A 42 -14.76 8.21 16.80
CA THR A 42 -15.93 7.41 16.40
C THR A 42 -16.84 7.19 17.59
N LEU A 43 -18.14 7.07 17.34
CA LEU A 43 -19.10 6.60 18.33
C LEU A 43 -18.91 5.09 18.51
N PRO A 44 -18.76 4.58 19.75
CA PRO A 44 -18.58 3.16 19.99
C PRO A 44 -19.90 2.37 19.91
N GLY A 45 -19.78 1.07 19.59
CA GLY A 45 -20.87 0.10 19.56
C GLY A 45 -21.79 0.23 18.35
N PHE A 46 -22.95 -0.44 18.41
CA PHE A 46 -23.94 -0.52 17.34
C PHE A 46 -25.12 0.41 17.60
N SER A 47 -25.72 0.97 16.55
CA SER A 47 -26.98 1.72 16.62
C SER A 47 -28.11 0.81 17.07
N GLY A 48 -28.87 1.25 18.07
CA GLY A 48 -30.03 0.55 18.61
C GLY A 48 -31.29 1.42 18.64
N ALA A 49 -32.21 1.11 19.56
CA ALA A 49 -33.46 1.84 19.74
C ALA A 49 -33.26 3.34 20.03
N GLU A 50 -32.10 3.72 20.57
CA GLU A 50 -31.76 5.11 20.79
C GLU A 50 -31.72 5.91 19.50
N SER A 51 -31.39 5.32 18.34
CA SER A 51 -31.21 6.03 17.07
C SER A 51 -32.47 6.77 16.59
N TYR A 52 -33.65 6.26 16.97
CA TYR A 52 -34.95 6.78 16.55
C TYR A 52 -35.49 7.92 17.43
N ARG A 53 -34.77 8.27 18.50
CA ARG A 53 -35.18 9.31 19.47
C ARG A 53 -34.29 10.53 19.36
N MET A 54 -34.76 11.66 19.88
CA MET A 54 -33.94 12.87 19.95
C MET A 54 -32.75 12.66 20.93
N PRO A 55 -31.50 12.97 20.54
CA PRO A 55 -30.36 12.92 21.45
C PRO A 55 -30.49 13.95 22.59
N SER A 56 -30.29 13.51 23.84
CA SER A 56 -30.26 14.40 25.01
C SER A 56 -28.93 15.15 25.11
N CYS A 57 -28.94 16.37 25.64
CA CYS A 57 -27.73 17.13 25.88
C CYS A 57 -27.01 16.67 27.16
N GLY A 58 -26.03 15.78 27.01
CA GLY A 58 -25.21 15.24 28.10
C GLY A 58 -24.50 13.94 27.71
N LEU A 59 -23.54 13.48 28.52
CA LEU A 59 -22.95 12.14 28.38
C LEU A 59 -24.06 11.10 28.55
N ALA A 60 -24.46 10.47 27.45
CA ALA A 60 -25.43 9.38 27.48
C ALA A 60 -24.89 8.27 28.39
N GLY A 61 -25.55 8.05 29.53
CA GLY A 61 -25.34 6.87 30.34
C GLY A 61 -25.75 5.66 29.53
N GLY A 62 -24.76 4.91 29.02
CA GLY A 62 -24.97 3.66 28.31
C GLY A 62 -25.55 2.61 29.24
N GLY A 63 -26.87 2.60 29.41
CA GLY A 63 -27.56 1.44 29.92
C GLY A 63 -27.54 0.38 28.83
N GLU A 64 -26.79 -0.70 29.04
CA GLU A 64 -26.90 -1.90 28.20
C GLU A 64 -28.35 -2.38 28.27
N GLN A 65 -29.10 -2.17 27.17
CA GLN A 65 -30.40 -2.80 27.03
C GLN A 65 -30.18 -4.30 26.81
N PRO A 66 -30.95 -5.17 27.46
CA PRO A 66 -30.86 -6.62 27.25
C PRO A 66 -31.08 -6.94 25.77
N ALA A 67 -30.27 -7.85 25.23
CA ALA A 67 -30.37 -8.27 23.83
C ALA A 67 -31.74 -8.89 23.57
N LEU A 68 -32.57 -8.19 22.78
CA LEU A 68 -33.87 -8.69 22.37
C LEU A 68 -33.71 -9.78 21.30
N PRO A 69 -34.59 -10.79 21.25
CA PRO A 69 -34.67 -11.71 20.12
C PRO A 69 -34.88 -10.96 18.80
N PRO A 70 -34.36 -11.47 17.67
CA PRO A 70 -34.40 -10.77 16.37
C PRO A 70 -35.80 -10.30 15.94
N ASP A 71 -36.84 -11.12 16.13
CA ASP A 71 -38.22 -10.78 15.74
C ASP A 71 -38.80 -9.64 16.59
N GLN A 72 -38.49 -9.63 17.90
CA GLN A 72 -38.91 -8.57 18.81
C GLN A 72 -38.16 -7.27 18.50
N LEU A 73 -36.87 -7.37 18.18
CA LEU A 73 -36.05 -6.22 17.80
C LEU A 73 -36.57 -5.59 16.50
N ARG A 74 -36.89 -6.41 15.49
CA ARG A 74 -37.49 -5.94 14.23
C ARG A 74 -38.82 -5.24 14.46
N SER A 75 -39.68 -5.78 15.32
CA SER A 75 -40.96 -5.15 15.68
C SER A 75 -40.75 -3.81 16.39
N LEU A 76 -39.79 -3.76 17.33
CA LEU A 76 -39.45 -2.54 18.07
C LEU A 76 -38.94 -1.44 17.14
N TYR A 77 -38.04 -1.77 16.21
CA TYR A 77 -37.51 -0.80 15.24
C TYR A 77 -38.60 -0.27 14.32
N ARG A 78 -39.52 -1.13 13.87
CA ARG A 78 -40.67 -0.72 13.06
C ARG A 78 -41.62 0.23 13.81
N GLU A 79 -41.83 0.00 15.10
CA GLU A 79 -42.65 0.87 15.94
C GLU A 79 -41.97 2.23 16.17
N LEU A 80 -40.68 2.23 16.52
CA LEU A 80 -39.94 3.46 16.85
C LEU A 80 -39.59 4.32 15.63
N SER A 81 -39.36 3.72 14.47
CA SER A 81 -38.99 4.45 13.26
C SER A 81 -40.15 5.31 12.73
N GLU A 82 -41.39 4.83 12.90
CA GLU A 82 -42.61 5.35 12.26
C GLU A 82 -42.55 5.29 10.71
N VAL A 83 -41.58 4.56 10.16
CA VAL A 83 -41.37 4.35 8.73
C VAL A 83 -41.43 2.85 8.43
N PRO A 84 -42.39 2.38 7.62
CA PRO A 84 -42.47 0.97 7.28
C PRO A 84 -41.32 0.56 6.35
N PRO A 85 -40.80 -0.68 6.47
CA PRO A 85 -39.84 -1.19 5.50
C PRO A 85 -40.46 -1.23 4.08
N VAL A 86 -39.67 -0.84 3.09
CA VAL A 86 -40.07 -0.79 1.69
C VAL A 86 -39.77 -2.11 0.98
N TYR A 87 -38.74 -2.84 1.42
CA TYR A 87 -38.35 -4.11 0.84
C TYR A 87 -38.07 -5.15 1.92
N ASP A 88 -38.29 -6.42 1.57
CA ASP A 88 -38.10 -7.58 2.44
C ASP A 88 -36.78 -8.30 2.13
N ARG A 89 -36.33 -8.22 0.86
CA ARG A 89 -35.09 -8.84 0.37
C ARG A 89 -34.21 -7.86 -0.41
N LEU A 90 -32.90 -8.06 -0.35
CA LEU A 90 -31.88 -7.28 -1.06
C LEU A 90 -31.00 -8.19 -1.92
N VAL A 91 -30.83 -7.87 -3.19
CA VAL A 91 -29.69 -8.34 -3.99
C VAL A 91 -28.75 -7.16 -4.18
N LEU A 92 -27.55 -7.23 -3.60
CA LEU A 92 -26.48 -6.25 -3.77
C LEU A 92 -25.44 -6.84 -4.73
N MET A 93 -25.47 -6.39 -5.98
CA MET A 93 -24.53 -6.79 -7.01
C MET A 93 -23.42 -5.74 -7.13
N VAL A 94 -22.20 -6.11 -6.79
CA VAL A 94 -21.00 -5.28 -6.97
C VAL A 94 -20.31 -5.70 -8.26
N ILE A 95 -20.14 -4.77 -9.20
CA ILE A 95 -19.32 -4.95 -10.39
C ILE A 95 -18.05 -4.12 -10.17
N ASP A 96 -16.97 -4.80 -9.78
CA ASP A 96 -15.70 -4.17 -9.42
C ASP A 96 -15.16 -3.33 -10.59
N GLY A 97 -14.78 -2.09 -10.29
CA GLY A 97 -14.16 -1.17 -11.23
C GLY A 97 -15.08 -0.59 -12.32
N LEU A 98 -16.41 -0.78 -12.26
CA LEU A 98 -17.34 -0.26 -13.29
C LEU A 98 -17.56 1.27 -13.16
N PRO A 99 -17.05 2.08 -14.11
CA PRO A 99 -17.26 3.52 -14.07
C PRO A 99 -18.73 3.87 -14.35
N ALA A 100 -19.32 4.79 -13.58
CA ALA A 100 -20.73 5.18 -13.79
C ALA A 100 -20.97 5.72 -15.20
N GLU A 101 -20.00 6.46 -15.75
CA GLU A 101 -20.07 6.99 -17.11
C GLU A 101 -20.25 5.95 -18.23
N PHE A 102 -19.86 4.68 -18.01
CA PHE A 102 -20.09 3.62 -19.00
C PHE A 102 -21.59 3.34 -19.18
N VAL A 103 -22.38 3.62 -18.13
CA VAL A 103 -23.83 3.38 -18.11
C VAL A 103 -24.62 4.69 -18.24
N LEU A 104 -24.22 5.74 -17.52
CA LEU A 104 -24.99 7.00 -17.40
C LEU A 104 -24.45 8.14 -18.27
N GLY A 105 -23.20 8.04 -18.76
CA GLY A 105 -22.50 9.09 -19.50
C GLY A 105 -21.82 10.10 -18.58
N ARG A 106 -21.28 11.18 -19.15
CA ARG A 106 -20.70 12.31 -18.39
C ARG A 106 -21.52 13.59 -18.63
N VAL A 107 -21.33 14.62 -17.81
CA VAL A 107 -22.05 15.91 -17.90
C VAL A 107 -22.23 16.37 -19.36
N GLY A 108 -23.47 16.35 -19.85
CA GLY A 108 -23.84 16.77 -21.21
C GLY A 108 -23.43 15.83 -22.34
N LYS A 109 -22.94 14.62 -22.04
CA LYS A 109 -22.48 13.61 -23.00
C LYS A 109 -23.02 12.21 -22.63
N PRO A 110 -23.87 11.60 -23.46
CA PRO A 110 -24.31 10.22 -23.23
C PRO A 110 -23.10 9.25 -23.28
N PRO A 111 -23.24 8.02 -22.76
CA PRO A 111 -22.24 6.97 -22.95
C PRO A 111 -21.96 6.76 -24.43
N SER A 112 -20.77 6.21 -24.75
CA SER A 112 -20.43 5.89 -26.13
C SER A 112 -21.40 4.84 -26.68
N LYS A 113 -21.61 4.87 -28.01
CA LYS A 113 -22.49 3.92 -28.69
C LYS A 113 -22.13 2.47 -28.37
N GLU A 114 -20.84 2.15 -28.30
CA GLU A 114 -20.33 0.83 -27.97
C GLU A 114 -20.72 0.39 -26.55
N MET A 115 -20.66 1.29 -25.57
CA MET A 115 -21.07 1.00 -24.18
C MET A 115 -22.59 0.77 -24.08
N VAL A 116 -23.39 1.60 -24.78
CA VAL A 116 -24.85 1.44 -24.86
C VAL A 116 -25.22 0.10 -25.51
N GLU A 117 -24.56 -0.28 -26.60
CA GLU A 117 -24.77 -1.55 -27.30
C GLU A 117 -24.27 -2.77 -26.50
N SER A 118 -23.34 -2.55 -25.56
CA SER A 118 -22.84 -3.58 -24.66
C SER A 118 -23.75 -3.83 -23.46
N MET A 119 -24.57 -2.84 -23.04
CA MET A 119 -25.50 -2.99 -21.91
C MET A 119 -26.97 -2.68 -22.25
N PRO A 120 -27.55 -3.29 -23.31
CA PRO A 120 -28.87 -2.91 -23.82
C PRO A 120 -30.00 -3.13 -22.82
N TYR A 121 -29.94 -4.16 -21.96
CA TYR A 121 -30.98 -4.42 -20.98
C TYR A 121 -31.00 -3.34 -19.90
N THR A 122 -29.82 -3.01 -19.35
CA THR A 122 -29.64 -1.96 -18.35
C THR A 122 -30.12 -0.60 -18.88
N GLN A 123 -29.76 -0.27 -20.12
CA GLN A 123 -30.23 0.94 -20.81
C GLN A 123 -31.76 0.95 -20.96
N SER A 124 -32.37 -0.21 -21.26
CA SER A 124 -33.83 -0.31 -21.34
C SER A 124 -34.55 -0.10 -20.01
N LEU A 125 -33.93 -0.48 -18.88
CA LEU A 125 -34.49 -0.24 -17.54
C LEU A 125 -34.48 1.25 -17.19
N LEU A 126 -33.37 1.93 -17.48
CA LEU A 126 -33.22 3.38 -17.29
C LEU A 126 -34.21 4.17 -18.16
N ALA A 127 -34.28 3.84 -19.46
CA ALA A 127 -35.22 4.49 -20.38
C ALA A 127 -36.70 4.21 -20.03
N GLY A 128 -36.98 3.07 -19.36
CA GLY A 128 -38.31 2.64 -18.98
C GLY A 128 -38.77 3.05 -17.58
N CYS A 129 -38.05 3.93 -16.87
CA CYS A 129 -38.34 4.31 -15.48
C CYS A 129 -38.35 3.14 -14.48
N LYS A 130 -37.70 2.02 -14.82
CA LYS A 130 -37.62 0.82 -13.96
C LYS A 130 -36.34 0.78 -13.13
N ALA A 131 -35.41 1.69 -13.41
CA ALA A 131 -34.20 1.88 -12.66
C ALA A 131 -33.83 3.36 -12.53
N THR A 132 -33.18 3.69 -11.42
CA THR A 132 -32.58 5.01 -11.17
C THR A 132 -31.09 4.85 -10.98
N GLY A 133 -30.29 5.54 -11.80
CA GLY A 133 -28.84 5.55 -11.73
C GLY A 133 -28.29 6.78 -11.03
N TYR A 134 -27.19 6.61 -10.31
CA TYR A 134 -26.42 7.67 -9.67
C TYR A 134 -24.94 7.55 -10.03
N HIS A 135 -24.29 8.69 -10.23
CA HIS A 135 -22.85 8.86 -10.12
C HIS A 135 -22.47 8.85 -8.63
N ALA A 136 -22.32 7.68 -8.04
CA ALA A 136 -21.93 7.51 -6.64
C ALA A 136 -20.42 7.79 -6.49
N LYS A 137 -20.06 8.99 -6.08
CA LYS A 137 -18.66 9.39 -5.96
C LYS A 137 -17.96 8.62 -4.85
N ALA A 138 -16.93 7.87 -5.23
CA ALA A 138 -16.06 7.12 -4.35
C ALA A 138 -14.97 8.05 -3.79
N ALA A 139 -14.84 8.14 -2.47
CA ALA A 139 -13.76 8.91 -1.87
C ALA A 139 -12.40 8.19 -2.06
N PRO A 140 -11.27 8.90 -2.20
CA PRO A 140 -9.96 8.27 -2.19
C PRO A 140 -9.61 7.65 -0.81
N PRO A 141 -8.80 6.58 -0.76
CA PRO A 141 -8.35 5.79 -1.90
C PRO A 141 -9.48 4.97 -2.51
N THR A 142 -9.51 4.94 -3.84
CA THR A 142 -10.46 4.18 -4.67
C THR A 142 -9.96 2.73 -4.84
N VAL A 143 -9.79 2.04 -3.72
CA VAL A 143 -9.40 0.62 -3.66
C VAL A 143 -10.50 -0.18 -2.98
N THR A 144 -10.76 -1.41 -3.45
CA THR A 144 -11.93 -2.22 -3.11
C THR A 144 -12.29 -2.24 -1.63
N MET A 145 -11.38 -2.69 -0.75
CA MET A 145 -11.71 -2.89 0.67
C MET A 145 -12.20 -1.62 1.41
N PRO A 146 -11.51 -0.46 1.37
CA PRO A 146 -12.05 0.80 1.88
C PRO A 146 -13.40 1.22 1.31
N ARG A 147 -13.65 0.96 0.03
CA ARG A 147 -14.90 1.33 -0.63
C ARG A 147 -16.06 0.45 -0.17
N LEU A 148 -15.85 -0.86 -0.05
CA LEU A 148 -16.82 -1.77 0.55
C LEU A 148 -17.21 -1.33 1.96
N LYS A 149 -16.22 -0.97 2.81
CA LYS A 149 -16.48 -0.44 4.16
C LYS A 149 -17.31 0.84 4.12
N ALA A 150 -16.99 1.77 3.22
CA ALA A 150 -17.71 3.04 3.09
C ALA A 150 -19.17 2.84 2.68
N MET A 151 -19.44 1.93 1.75
CA MET A 151 -20.80 1.64 1.27
C MET A 151 -21.70 1.04 2.35
N VAL A 152 -21.17 0.17 3.24
CA VAL A 152 -22.00 -0.47 4.27
C VAL A 152 -22.08 0.30 5.59
N SER A 153 -21.07 1.09 5.93
CA SER A 153 -21.05 1.87 7.19
C SER A 153 -21.50 3.31 7.01
N GLY A 154 -21.44 3.84 5.79
CA GLY A 154 -21.62 5.26 5.51
C GLY A 154 -20.49 6.13 6.08
N ALA A 155 -19.40 5.53 6.55
CA ALA A 155 -18.24 6.24 7.08
C ALA A 155 -17.12 6.29 6.04
N ILE A 156 -16.40 7.41 5.97
CA ILE A 156 -15.17 7.49 5.18
C ILE A 156 -14.03 6.93 6.04
N GLY A 157 -13.26 5.96 5.54
CA GLY A 157 -12.06 5.44 6.22
C GLY A 157 -10.95 6.49 6.35
N GLY A 158 -10.14 6.42 7.41
CA GLY A 158 -8.89 7.18 7.55
C GLY A 158 -7.68 6.44 6.96
N PHE A 159 -6.55 7.12 6.82
CA PHE A 159 -5.30 6.48 6.36
C PHE A 159 -4.88 5.30 7.25
N LEU A 160 -5.00 5.45 8.58
CA LEU A 160 -4.62 4.37 9.50
C LEU A 160 -5.48 3.14 9.28
N ASP A 161 -6.75 3.32 8.92
CA ASP A 161 -7.62 2.20 8.59
C ASP A 161 -7.01 1.47 7.39
N VAL A 162 -6.65 2.15 6.32
CA VAL A 162 -6.00 1.53 5.13
C VAL A 162 -4.66 0.86 5.51
N ALA A 163 -3.82 1.50 6.33
CA ALA A 163 -2.53 1.00 6.75
C ALA A 163 -2.62 -0.25 7.65
N PHE A 164 -3.53 -0.27 8.62
CA PHE A 164 -3.82 -1.44 9.46
C PHE A 164 -4.56 -2.54 8.68
N ASN A 165 -5.25 -2.18 7.58
CA ASN A 165 -5.97 -3.10 6.70
C ASN A 165 -5.10 -3.83 5.67
N PHE A 166 -3.78 -3.55 5.55
CA PHE A 166 -2.87 -4.35 4.71
C PHE A 166 -2.81 -5.84 5.10
N ASN A 167 -3.34 -6.20 6.28
CA ASN A 167 -3.49 -7.59 6.74
C ASN A 167 -4.97 -8.05 6.83
N THR A 168 -5.88 -7.39 6.09
CA THR A 168 -7.34 -7.62 6.03
C THR A 168 -7.94 -8.11 7.34
N GLN A 169 -7.97 -7.24 8.36
CA GLN A 169 -8.58 -7.57 9.65
C GLN A 169 -10.11 -7.42 9.58
N ALA A 170 -10.81 -8.14 10.47
CA ALA A 170 -12.24 -8.04 10.64
C ALA A 170 -12.66 -6.58 10.88
N PHE A 171 -13.71 -6.13 10.20
CA PHE A 171 -14.31 -4.83 10.41
C PHE A 171 -15.33 -4.93 11.55
N LEU A 172 -15.10 -4.16 12.61
CA LEU A 172 -15.85 -4.27 13.87
C LEU A 172 -16.78 -3.08 14.11
N ASP A 173 -16.69 -2.04 13.28
CA ASP A 173 -17.55 -0.88 13.39
C ASP A 173 -18.96 -1.20 12.89
N ASP A 174 -19.93 -0.51 13.48
CA ASP A 174 -21.34 -0.61 13.09
C ASP A 174 -21.55 -0.36 11.58
N ASN A 175 -22.34 -1.24 10.96
CA ASN A 175 -22.60 -1.23 9.52
C ASN A 175 -23.93 -1.94 9.19
N LEU A 176 -24.40 -1.75 7.95
CA LEU A 176 -25.65 -2.30 7.45
C LEU A 176 -25.75 -3.83 7.58
N LEU A 177 -24.66 -4.59 7.36
CA LEU A 177 -24.71 -6.06 7.41
C LEU A 177 -24.96 -6.55 8.83
N ASP A 178 -24.27 -5.97 9.81
CA ASP A 178 -24.51 -6.28 11.22
C ASP A 178 -25.93 -5.90 11.64
N GLN A 179 -26.42 -4.73 11.23
CA GLN A 179 -27.79 -4.29 11.54
C GLN A 179 -28.86 -5.23 10.97
N LEU A 180 -28.68 -5.71 9.74
CA LEU A 180 -29.55 -6.72 9.13
C LEU A 180 -29.44 -8.08 9.84
N HIS A 181 -28.22 -8.51 10.16
CA HIS A 181 -27.99 -9.76 10.88
C HIS A 181 -28.66 -9.75 12.26
N MET A 182 -28.58 -8.63 13.01
CA MET A 182 -29.18 -8.46 14.33
C MET A 182 -30.71 -8.61 14.32
N ILE A 183 -31.38 -8.18 13.24
CA ILE A 183 -32.83 -8.37 13.07
C ILE A 183 -33.18 -9.73 12.43
N GLY A 184 -32.20 -10.64 12.31
CA GLY A 184 -32.40 -12.04 11.94
C GLY A 184 -32.37 -12.30 10.43
N TYR A 185 -31.80 -11.39 9.63
CA TYR A 185 -31.68 -11.59 8.19
C TYR A 185 -30.62 -12.64 7.88
N LYS A 186 -30.93 -13.55 6.96
CA LYS A 186 -29.97 -14.52 6.42
C LYS A 186 -29.22 -13.89 5.25
N LEU A 187 -27.91 -13.69 5.44
CA LEU A 187 -27.00 -13.07 4.48
C LEU A 187 -26.26 -14.16 3.68
N VAL A 188 -26.22 -14.05 2.36
CA VAL A 188 -25.46 -14.94 1.45
C VAL A 188 -24.43 -14.10 0.69
N MET A 189 -23.20 -14.58 0.59
CA MET A 189 -22.11 -13.86 -0.10
C MET A 189 -21.39 -14.73 -1.13
N LEU A 190 -21.33 -14.27 -2.38
CA LEU A 190 -20.67 -14.96 -3.49
C LEU A 190 -19.73 -13.99 -4.22
N GLY A 191 -18.49 -14.38 -4.47
CA GLY A 191 -17.51 -13.56 -5.20
C GLY A 191 -16.27 -13.20 -4.39
N ASP A 192 -15.78 -11.96 -4.48
CA ASP A 192 -14.54 -11.53 -3.81
C ASP A 192 -14.51 -11.85 -2.29
N GLU A 193 -13.54 -12.68 -1.89
CA GLU A 193 -13.35 -13.11 -0.50
C GLU A 193 -13.08 -11.97 0.49
N THR A 194 -12.80 -10.75 0.03
CA THR A 194 -12.69 -9.55 0.87
C THR A 194 -13.88 -9.38 1.82
N TRP A 195 -15.11 -9.65 1.36
CA TRP A 195 -16.31 -9.60 2.21
C TRP A 195 -16.22 -10.57 3.40
N ILE A 196 -15.78 -11.81 3.15
CA ILE A 196 -15.66 -12.86 4.17
C ILE A 196 -14.61 -12.48 5.22
N LYS A 197 -13.51 -11.87 4.79
CA LYS A 197 -12.44 -11.41 5.68
C LYS A 197 -12.88 -10.21 6.52
N LEU A 198 -13.64 -9.28 5.93
CA LEU A 198 -14.17 -8.10 6.62
C LEU A 198 -15.28 -8.46 7.61
N PHE A 199 -16.17 -9.38 7.27
CA PHE A 199 -17.37 -9.71 8.03
C PHE A 199 -17.40 -11.19 8.45
N PRO A 200 -16.41 -11.65 9.23
CA PRO A 200 -16.34 -13.05 9.60
C PRO A 200 -17.57 -13.44 10.42
N LYS A 201 -18.21 -14.55 10.05
CA LYS A 201 -19.38 -15.17 10.71
C LYS A 201 -20.76 -14.55 10.42
N LEU A 202 -20.86 -13.49 9.62
CA LEU A 202 -22.17 -12.90 9.28
C LEU A 202 -22.94 -13.73 8.24
N PHE A 203 -22.23 -14.41 7.34
CA PHE A 203 -22.83 -15.09 6.21
C PHE A 203 -23.36 -16.49 6.57
N TRP A 204 -24.63 -16.73 6.24
CA TRP A 204 -25.31 -18.02 6.35
C TRP A 204 -24.78 -19.02 5.31
N ARG A 205 -24.56 -18.56 4.08
CA ARG A 205 -23.85 -19.27 3.01
C ARG A 205 -22.84 -18.34 2.37
N GLN A 206 -21.68 -18.89 1.99
CA GLN A 206 -20.66 -18.11 1.31
C GLN A 206 -19.82 -18.96 0.36
N ASP A 207 -19.38 -18.36 -0.74
CA ASP A 207 -18.35 -18.92 -1.63
C ASP A 207 -17.45 -17.79 -2.14
N GLY A 208 -16.21 -17.77 -1.66
CA GLY A 208 -15.25 -16.69 -1.87
C GLY A 208 -14.22 -17.01 -2.94
N VAL A 209 -13.85 -16.01 -3.74
CA VAL A 209 -12.82 -16.07 -4.78
C VAL A 209 -11.72 -15.07 -4.47
N SER A 210 -10.47 -15.45 -4.72
CA SER A 210 -9.33 -14.56 -4.47
C SER A 210 -9.13 -13.55 -5.60
N SER A 211 -9.05 -12.26 -5.25
CA SER A 211 -8.85 -11.14 -6.18
C SER A 211 -7.40 -10.95 -6.65
N PHE A 212 -6.43 -11.67 -6.09
CA PHE A 212 -5.01 -11.43 -6.39
C PHE A 212 -4.55 -11.91 -7.78
N TYR A 213 -5.34 -12.75 -8.48
CA TYR A 213 -4.97 -13.26 -9.80
C TYR A 213 -5.69 -12.50 -10.93
N VAL A 214 -5.23 -11.27 -11.18
CA VAL A 214 -5.79 -10.31 -12.15
C VAL A 214 -5.91 -10.84 -13.59
N LYS A 215 -5.16 -11.90 -13.95
CA LYS A 215 -5.23 -12.49 -15.30
C LYS A 215 -6.48 -13.34 -15.54
N ASP A 216 -7.19 -13.72 -14.49
CA ASP A 216 -8.42 -14.47 -14.61
C ASP A 216 -9.60 -13.52 -14.74
N THR A 217 -10.12 -13.37 -15.95
CA THR A 217 -11.28 -12.54 -16.24
C THR A 217 -12.56 -13.35 -16.39
N VAL A 218 -12.53 -14.67 -16.21
CA VAL A 218 -13.66 -15.55 -16.57
C VAL A 218 -14.08 -16.41 -15.39
N GLU A 219 -13.15 -17.13 -14.76
CA GLU A 219 -13.46 -18.07 -13.70
C GLU A 219 -13.88 -17.33 -12.41
N VAL A 220 -13.35 -16.14 -12.17
CA VAL A 220 -13.82 -15.25 -11.09
C VAL A 220 -15.32 -14.92 -11.18
N ASP A 221 -15.83 -14.61 -12.38
CA ASP A 221 -17.24 -14.27 -12.60
C ASP A 221 -18.13 -15.51 -12.73
N PHE A 222 -17.58 -16.59 -13.31
CA PHE A 222 -18.25 -17.89 -13.38
C PHE A 222 -18.53 -18.45 -11.99
N ASN A 223 -17.58 -18.31 -11.06
CA ASN A 223 -17.73 -18.77 -9.68
C ASN A 223 -18.88 -18.10 -8.94
N VAL A 224 -19.23 -16.86 -9.28
CA VAL A 224 -20.44 -16.20 -8.79
C VAL A 224 -21.67 -16.72 -9.53
N SER A 225 -21.60 -16.70 -10.86
CA SER A 225 -22.75 -17.00 -11.74
C SER A 225 -23.28 -18.42 -11.61
N ARG A 226 -22.43 -19.40 -11.31
CA ARG A 226 -22.83 -20.82 -11.20
C ARG A 226 -23.78 -21.12 -10.03
N HIS A 227 -23.88 -20.22 -9.05
CA HIS A 227 -24.76 -20.37 -7.90
C HIS A 227 -26.15 -19.76 -8.09
N LEU A 228 -26.31 -18.85 -9.05
CA LEU A 228 -27.53 -18.02 -9.19
C LEU A 228 -28.80 -18.88 -9.28
N GLU A 229 -28.80 -19.93 -10.10
CA GLU A 229 -29.97 -20.81 -10.26
C GLU A 229 -30.38 -21.48 -8.95
N SER A 230 -29.41 -21.98 -8.18
CA SER A 230 -29.67 -22.66 -6.91
C SER A 230 -30.15 -21.70 -5.81
N GLU A 231 -29.57 -20.49 -5.73
CA GLU A 231 -29.92 -19.50 -4.70
C GLU A 231 -31.30 -18.88 -4.96
N PHE A 232 -31.66 -18.60 -6.22
CA PHE A 232 -33.00 -18.13 -6.56
C PHE A 232 -34.08 -19.22 -6.44
N ALA A 233 -33.71 -20.49 -6.57
CA ALA A 233 -34.62 -21.61 -6.29
C ALA A 233 -34.86 -21.81 -4.79
N ALA A 234 -33.84 -21.61 -3.95
CA ALA A 234 -33.92 -21.84 -2.49
C ALA A 234 -34.82 -20.83 -1.76
N LYS A 235 -34.80 -19.55 -2.15
CA LYS A 235 -35.63 -18.46 -1.59
C LYS A 235 -35.57 -18.27 -0.06
N ASP A 236 -34.61 -18.88 0.62
CA ASP A 236 -34.48 -18.92 2.09
C ASP A 236 -33.53 -17.85 2.67
N TRP A 237 -33.08 -16.90 1.83
CA TRP A 237 -32.20 -15.79 2.18
C TRP A 237 -32.94 -14.45 2.19
N ASN A 238 -32.39 -13.46 2.91
CA ASN A 238 -32.89 -12.09 2.95
C ASN A 238 -31.98 -11.09 2.23
N MET A 239 -30.67 -11.34 2.23
CA MET A 239 -29.71 -10.54 1.47
C MET A 239 -28.77 -11.46 0.69
N LEU A 240 -28.57 -11.16 -0.59
CA LEU A 240 -27.63 -11.83 -1.48
C LEU A 240 -26.61 -10.81 -2.00
N ILE A 241 -25.34 -11.01 -1.67
CA ILE A 241 -24.21 -10.21 -2.18
C ILE A 241 -23.56 -10.98 -3.31
N LEU A 242 -23.44 -10.35 -4.47
CA LEU A 242 -22.78 -10.89 -5.66
C LEU A 242 -21.65 -9.94 -6.05
N HIS A 243 -20.39 -10.33 -5.86
CA HIS A 243 -19.25 -9.46 -6.17
C HIS A 243 -18.44 -10.00 -7.35
N TYR A 244 -18.60 -9.37 -8.51
CA TYR A 244 -17.93 -9.71 -9.78
C TYR A 244 -16.65 -8.92 -9.95
N LEU A 245 -15.54 -9.61 -10.26
CA LEU A 245 -14.18 -9.05 -10.37
C LEU A 245 -13.70 -8.89 -11.82
N GLY A 246 -14.32 -9.60 -12.77
CA GLY A 246 -13.76 -9.74 -14.12
C GLY A 246 -13.69 -8.44 -14.91
N LEU A 247 -14.51 -7.43 -14.60
CA LEU A 247 -14.46 -6.12 -15.26
C LEU A 247 -13.22 -5.33 -14.84
N ASP A 248 -12.96 -5.21 -13.54
CA ASP A 248 -11.73 -4.59 -13.03
C ASP A 248 -10.47 -5.31 -13.58
N HIS A 249 -10.48 -6.65 -13.57
CA HIS A 249 -9.38 -7.44 -14.14
C HIS A 249 -9.15 -7.15 -15.64
N VAL A 250 -10.23 -6.99 -16.43
CA VAL A 250 -10.13 -6.55 -17.84
C VAL A 250 -9.55 -5.15 -17.95
N GLY A 251 -9.95 -4.25 -17.04
CA GLY A 251 -9.39 -2.91 -16.88
C GLY A 251 -7.88 -2.97 -16.67
N HIS A 252 -7.39 -3.66 -15.65
CA HIS A 252 -5.97 -3.81 -15.37
C HIS A 252 -5.15 -4.42 -16.52
N ILE A 253 -5.74 -5.30 -17.33
CA ILE A 253 -5.04 -5.94 -18.45
C ILE A 253 -4.90 -5.01 -19.67
N GLY A 254 -5.96 -4.25 -20.00
CA GLY A 254 -6.06 -3.57 -21.29
C GLY A 254 -6.61 -2.15 -21.25
N GLY A 255 -6.83 -1.60 -20.06
CA GLY A 255 -7.44 -0.30 -19.84
C GLY A 255 -8.93 -0.23 -20.23
N ARG A 256 -9.45 0.99 -20.21
CA ARG A 256 -10.87 1.29 -20.50
C ARG A 256 -11.28 0.96 -21.93
N GLN A 257 -10.32 0.99 -22.85
CA GLN A 257 -10.51 0.71 -24.28
C GLN A 257 -10.07 -0.71 -24.64
N SER A 258 -9.94 -1.60 -23.65
CA SER A 258 -9.64 -3.01 -23.88
C SER A 258 -10.65 -3.64 -24.83
N VAL A 259 -10.15 -4.46 -25.77
CA VAL A 259 -11.00 -5.22 -26.70
C VAL A 259 -11.95 -6.19 -25.99
N LEU A 260 -11.66 -6.53 -24.73
CA LEU A 260 -12.50 -7.39 -23.90
C LEU A 260 -13.57 -6.61 -23.12
N MET A 261 -13.47 -5.28 -23.01
CA MET A 261 -14.38 -4.46 -22.21
C MET A 261 -15.84 -4.56 -22.68
N PRO A 262 -16.16 -4.45 -24.00
CA PRO A 262 -17.53 -4.59 -24.49
C PRO A 262 -18.12 -5.97 -24.20
N GLN A 263 -17.32 -7.04 -24.36
CA GLN A 263 -17.76 -8.41 -24.08
C GLN A 263 -18.04 -8.61 -22.59
N LYS A 264 -17.21 -8.03 -21.73
CA LYS A 264 -17.36 -8.11 -20.28
C LYS A 264 -18.56 -7.31 -19.77
N LEU A 265 -18.81 -6.12 -20.32
CA LEU A 265 -20.02 -5.34 -20.03
C LEU A 265 -21.29 -6.08 -20.46
N LYS A 266 -21.26 -6.75 -21.61
CA LYS A 266 -22.37 -7.59 -22.08
C LYS A 266 -22.65 -8.77 -21.16
N GLU A 267 -21.62 -9.40 -20.62
CA GLU A 267 -21.77 -10.44 -19.60
C GLU A 267 -22.46 -9.89 -18.36
N MET A 268 -22.03 -8.72 -17.87
CA MET A 268 -22.65 -8.08 -16.71
C MET A 268 -24.11 -7.68 -16.97
N ASP A 269 -24.43 -7.16 -18.15
CA ASP A 269 -25.82 -6.87 -18.55
C ASP A 269 -26.69 -8.14 -18.59
N ASP A 270 -26.14 -9.25 -19.07
CA ASP A 270 -26.81 -10.55 -19.06
C ASP A 270 -27.01 -11.11 -17.65
N VAL A 271 -26.07 -10.88 -16.72
CA VAL A 271 -26.23 -11.21 -15.30
C VAL A 271 -27.33 -10.35 -14.68
N ILE A 272 -27.30 -9.03 -14.86
CA ILE A 272 -28.33 -8.09 -14.37
C ILE A 272 -29.71 -8.54 -14.84
N ARG A 273 -29.84 -8.90 -16.12
CA ARG A 273 -31.08 -9.43 -16.69
C ARG A 273 -31.54 -10.72 -16.04
N ARG A 274 -30.63 -11.68 -15.81
CA ARG A 274 -30.95 -12.96 -15.15
C ARG A 274 -31.43 -12.74 -13.72
N VAL A 275 -30.71 -11.92 -12.94
CA VAL A 275 -31.05 -11.60 -11.56
C VAL A 275 -32.38 -10.85 -11.49
N HIS A 276 -32.58 -9.81 -12.30
CA HIS A 276 -33.82 -9.04 -12.30
C HIS A 276 -35.04 -9.90 -12.69
N ASN A 277 -34.94 -10.73 -13.74
CA ASN A 277 -36.03 -11.63 -14.14
C ASN A 277 -36.34 -12.67 -13.05
N ALA A 278 -35.31 -13.23 -12.41
CA ALA A 278 -35.51 -14.17 -11.31
C ALA A 278 -36.24 -13.48 -10.15
N VAL A 279 -35.81 -12.27 -9.79
CA VAL A 279 -36.42 -11.48 -8.72
C VAL A 279 -37.85 -11.08 -9.03
N SER A 280 -38.17 -10.59 -10.23
CA SER A 280 -39.54 -10.26 -10.62
C SER A 280 -40.47 -11.49 -10.64
N GLY A 281 -39.96 -12.67 -10.99
CA GLY A 281 -40.70 -13.92 -10.91
C GLY A 281 -40.97 -14.41 -9.48
N LEU A 282 -40.29 -13.86 -8.47
CA LEU A 282 -40.57 -14.14 -7.05
C LEU A 282 -41.74 -13.32 -6.49
N GLU A 283 -42.14 -12.23 -7.17
CA GLU A 283 -43.19 -11.32 -6.70
C GLU A 283 -44.60 -11.95 -6.70
N ASP A 284 -44.78 -13.13 -7.31
CA ASP A 284 -45.99 -13.95 -7.16
C ASP A 284 -46.22 -14.40 -5.70
N ASN A 285 -45.20 -14.32 -4.84
CA ASN A 285 -45.26 -14.56 -3.39
C ASN A 285 -44.79 -13.30 -2.62
N LEU A 286 -45.73 -12.46 -2.16
CA LEU A 286 -45.75 -11.46 -1.04
C LEU A 286 -44.48 -10.66 -0.60
N ASP A 287 -43.24 -11.02 -0.92
CA ASP A 287 -41.98 -10.40 -0.46
C ASP A 287 -41.34 -9.54 -1.56
N ARG A 288 -41.28 -8.22 -1.33
CA ARG A 288 -40.69 -7.26 -2.29
C ARG A 288 -39.17 -7.32 -2.22
N THR A 289 -38.52 -7.44 -3.38
CA THR A 289 -37.07 -7.60 -3.45
C THR A 289 -36.45 -6.45 -4.24
N LEU A 290 -35.46 -5.79 -3.66
CA LEU A 290 -34.69 -4.71 -4.29
C LEU A 290 -33.41 -5.27 -4.92
N LEU A 291 -33.15 -4.93 -6.18
CA LEU A 291 -31.85 -5.14 -6.83
C LEU A 291 -31.08 -3.83 -6.87
N VAL A 292 -29.89 -3.81 -6.25
CA VAL A 292 -28.97 -2.67 -6.31
C VAL A 292 -27.69 -3.13 -6.97
N VAL A 293 -27.33 -2.51 -8.09
CA VAL A 293 -26.05 -2.73 -8.79
C VAL A 293 -25.14 -1.56 -8.46
N VAL A 294 -23.98 -1.83 -7.88
CA VAL A 294 -23.00 -0.81 -7.48
C VAL A 294 -21.63 -1.11 -8.04
N SER A 295 -20.81 -0.08 -8.15
CA SER A 295 -19.37 -0.20 -8.29
C SER A 295 -18.68 0.37 -7.06
N ASP A 296 -17.57 -0.25 -6.67
CA ASP A 296 -16.73 0.20 -5.57
C ASP A 296 -15.76 1.31 -5.99
N HIS A 297 -15.33 1.36 -7.25
CA HIS A 297 -14.59 2.47 -7.85
C HIS A 297 -14.77 2.56 -9.37
N GLY A 298 -14.24 3.61 -9.97
CA GLY A 298 -14.01 3.66 -11.41
C GLY A 298 -12.58 3.19 -11.75
N MET A 299 -12.05 3.61 -12.89
CA MET A 299 -10.69 3.28 -13.32
C MET A 299 -10.13 4.36 -14.24
N THR A 300 -8.82 4.57 -14.22
CA THR A 300 -8.09 5.41 -15.18
C THR A 300 -8.14 4.85 -16.60
N GLU A 301 -7.75 5.63 -17.62
CA GLU A 301 -7.66 5.15 -19.01
C GLU A 301 -6.79 3.89 -19.16
N GLY A 302 -5.70 3.79 -18.38
CA GLY A 302 -4.82 2.63 -18.33
C GLY A 302 -5.35 1.45 -17.51
N GLY A 303 -6.53 1.60 -16.87
CA GLY A 303 -7.13 0.55 -16.05
C GLY A 303 -6.55 0.41 -14.64
N ASN A 304 -5.80 1.41 -14.16
CA ASN A 304 -5.40 1.52 -12.76
C ASN A 304 -6.45 2.28 -11.95
N HIS A 305 -6.41 2.12 -10.63
CA HIS A 305 -7.26 2.81 -9.67
C HIS A 305 -6.51 3.02 -8.34
N GLY A 306 -7.19 3.58 -7.34
CA GLY A 306 -6.61 3.93 -6.04
C GLY A 306 -6.40 5.44 -5.85
N GLY A 307 -6.43 6.20 -6.95
CA GLY A 307 -6.30 7.63 -7.10
C GLY A 307 -7.49 8.48 -6.66
N SER A 308 -7.42 9.77 -7.00
CA SER A 308 -8.48 10.76 -6.80
C SER A 308 -8.95 11.43 -8.09
N SER A 309 -8.62 10.86 -9.25
CA SER A 309 -9.11 11.39 -10.53
C SER A 309 -10.63 11.23 -10.65
N TYR A 310 -11.25 12.00 -11.54
CA TYR A 310 -12.68 11.85 -11.80
C TYR A 310 -12.99 10.42 -12.28
N GLU A 311 -12.17 9.90 -13.18
CA GLU A 311 -12.27 8.57 -13.77
C GLU A 311 -12.28 7.46 -12.71
N GLU A 312 -11.46 7.60 -11.67
CA GLU A 312 -11.36 6.61 -10.58
C GLU A 312 -12.44 6.77 -9.51
N THR A 313 -12.91 8.00 -9.29
CA THR A 313 -13.91 8.30 -8.26
C THR A 313 -15.34 8.12 -8.76
N ASP A 314 -15.57 8.09 -10.08
CA ASP A 314 -16.88 7.95 -10.68
C ASP A 314 -17.38 6.49 -10.68
N SER A 315 -18.06 6.08 -9.61
CA SER A 315 -18.59 4.71 -9.46
C SER A 315 -20.11 4.67 -9.64
N LEU A 316 -20.63 3.57 -10.21
CA LEU A 316 -22.07 3.41 -10.46
C LEU A 316 -22.83 3.07 -9.18
N ALA A 317 -24.03 3.61 -9.00
CA ALA A 317 -25.07 3.01 -8.18
C ALA A 317 -26.42 3.02 -8.91
N LEU A 318 -27.03 1.85 -9.08
CA LEU A 318 -28.24 1.66 -9.86
C LEU A 318 -29.27 0.88 -9.04
N PHE A 319 -30.42 1.50 -8.79
CA PHE A 319 -31.54 0.89 -8.07
C PHE A 319 -32.56 0.37 -9.08
N ILE A 320 -32.75 -0.95 -9.16
CA ILE A 320 -33.66 -1.63 -10.10
C ILE A 320 -34.86 -2.19 -9.33
N GLY A 321 -36.07 -2.03 -9.89
CA GLY A 321 -37.31 -2.49 -9.26
C GLY A 321 -38.00 -1.42 -8.40
N HIS A 322 -37.43 -0.23 -8.30
CA HIS A 322 -38.11 0.94 -7.76
C HIS A 322 -38.76 1.73 -8.89
N SER A 323 -40.11 1.74 -8.96
CA SER A 323 -40.80 2.55 -9.95
C SER A 323 -40.71 4.03 -9.58
N VAL A 324 -39.92 4.80 -10.32
CA VAL A 324 -39.99 6.26 -10.23
C VAL A 324 -41.32 6.66 -10.89
N GLN A 325 -42.24 7.23 -10.11
CA GLN A 325 -43.43 7.89 -10.66
C GLN A 325 -43.01 9.20 -11.34
N SER A 326 -42.29 9.10 -12.45
CA SER A 326 -41.97 10.23 -13.31
C SER A 326 -42.66 10.06 -14.66
N SER A 327 -43.23 11.14 -15.18
CA SER A 327 -43.76 11.22 -16.54
C SER A 327 -42.66 11.26 -17.60
N TYR A 328 -41.39 11.43 -17.20
CA TYR A 328 -40.23 11.49 -18.06
C TYR A 328 -39.00 10.95 -17.33
N CYS A 329 -38.36 9.91 -17.88
CA CYS A 329 -37.09 9.41 -17.37
C CYS A 329 -36.06 9.56 -18.48
N SER A 330 -35.03 10.37 -18.23
CA SER A 330 -33.86 10.37 -19.10
C SER A 330 -32.85 9.38 -18.53
N PRO A 331 -32.35 8.42 -19.33
CA PRO A 331 -31.21 7.60 -18.91
C PRO A 331 -29.93 8.43 -18.69
N TYR A 332 -29.95 9.71 -19.06
CA TYR A 332 -28.87 10.68 -18.92
C TYR A 332 -29.14 11.73 -17.83
N ASP A 333 -30.18 11.57 -17.01
CA ASP A 333 -30.36 12.43 -15.84
C ASP A 333 -29.18 12.21 -14.89
N GLN A 334 -28.44 13.29 -14.65
CA GLN A 334 -27.18 13.27 -13.90
C GLN A 334 -27.45 13.36 -12.41
N ASN A 335 -27.90 12.25 -11.83
CA ASN A 335 -28.06 12.17 -10.39
C ASN A 335 -26.69 11.91 -9.75
N GLU A 336 -26.24 12.82 -8.89
CA GLU A 336 -25.01 12.65 -8.11
C GLU A 336 -25.35 12.14 -6.71
N ALA A 337 -24.52 11.23 -6.21
CA ALA A 337 -24.56 10.74 -4.83
C ALA A 337 -23.13 10.53 -4.33
N LEU A 338 -22.94 10.38 -3.03
CA LEU A 338 -21.71 9.84 -2.46
C LEU A 338 -21.90 8.36 -2.16
N GLN A 339 -20.85 7.53 -2.27
CA GLN A 339 -20.97 6.11 -1.91
C GLN A 339 -21.46 5.87 -0.48
N VAL A 340 -21.12 6.78 0.44
CA VAL A 340 -21.58 6.72 1.83
C VAL A 340 -23.09 6.88 1.98
N ASP A 341 -23.77 7.44 0.98
CA ASP A 341 -25.23 7.65 0.96
C ASP A 341 -26.01 6.33 0.82
N LEU A 342 -25.34 5.25 0.41
CA LEU A 342 -25.96 3.92 0.30
C LEU A 342 -26.34 3.34 1.67
N ALA A 343 -25.46 3.43 2.67
CA ALA A 343 -25.72 2.87 4.00
C ALA A 343 -26.99 3.42 4.68
N PRO A 344 -27.22 4.75 4.79
CA PRO A 344 -28.41 5.28 5.44
C PRO A 344 -29.66 5.04 4.59
N THR A 345 -29.53 5.09 3.27
CA THR A 345 -30.63 4.83 2.33
C THR A 345 -31.12 3.38 2.46
N LEU A 346 -30.23 2.39 2.39
CA LEU A 346 -30.59 0.99 2.53
C LEU A 346 -31.09 0.68 3.95
N SER A 347 -30.48 1.25 4.99
CA SER A 347 -30.93 1.04 6.37
C SER A 347 -32.41 1.39 6.54
N LEU A 348 -32.84 2.57 6.06
CA LEU A 348 -34.22 3.00 6.16
C LEU A 348 -35.17 2.23 5.23
N LEU A 349 -34.71 1.80 4.05
CA LEU A 349 -35.51 0.95 3.15
C LEU A 349 -35.82 -0.43 3.75
N PHE A 350 -34.93 -0.98 4.58
CA PHE A 350 -35.07 -2.28 5.23
C PHE A 350 -35.51 -2.20 6.70
N GLY A 351 -35.76 -0.99 7.22
CA GLY A 351 -36.26 -0.78 8.58
C GLY A 351 -35.25 -1.02 9.69
N THR A 352 -33.96 -0.87 9.42
CA THR A 352 -32.88 -0.92 10.41
C THR A 352 -32.40 0.47 10.83
N PRO A 353 -31.73 0.61 11.99
CA PRO A 353 -31.04 1.83 12.36
C PRO A 353 -29.96 2.22 11.35
N ILE A 354 -29.75 3.52 11.16
CA ILE A 354 -28.60 4.03 10.41
C ILE A 354 -27.32 3.76 11.22
N PRO A 355 -26.25 3.21 10.62
CA PRO A 355 -25.00 2.93 11.34
C PRO A 355 -24.44 4.15 12.09
N LYS A 356 -23.90 3.94 13.30
CA LYS A 356 -23.51 5.03 14.21
C LYS A 356 -22.54 6.06 13.64
N ASN A 357 -21.63 5.64 12.78
CA ASN A 357 -20.60 6.51 12.21
C ASN A 357 -20.90 6.96 10.78
N ASN A 358 -22.14 6.77 10.32
CA ASN A 358 -22.61 7.22 9.02
C ASN A 358 -22.50 8.75 8.87
N ILE A 359 -21.97 9.21 7.73
CA ILE A 359 -22.02 10.60 7.29
C ILE A 359 -22.72 10.76 5.93
N GLY A 360 -23.34 9.70 5.43
CA GLY A 360 -24.13 9.72 4.22
C GLY A 360 -25.50 10.36 4.41
N VAL A 361 -26.04 10.90 3.32
CA VAL A 361 -27.35 11.52 3.22
C VAL A 361 -28.29 10.58 2.47
N VAL A 362 -29.52 10.40 2.95
CA VAL A 362 -30.52 9.54 2.28
C VAL A 362 -30.85 10.02 0.86
N LEU A 363 -31.00 9.08 -0.08
CA LEU A 363 -31.37 9.39 -1.46
C LEU A 363 -32.90 9.54 -1.59
N PRO A 364 -33.45 10.70 -1.98
CA PRO A 364 -34.90 10.95 -1.93
C PRO A 364 -35.70 10.09 -2.91
N GLU A 365 -35.18 9.88 -4.11
CA GLU A 365 -35.96 9.31 -5.22
C GLU A 365 -36.28 7.82 -5.03
N VAL A 366 -35.56 7.14 -4.13
CA VAL A 366 -35.80 5.73 -3.80
C VAL A 366 -36.87 5.53 -2.71
N PHE A 367 -37.37 6.62 -2.12
CA PHE A 367 -38.47 6.58 -1.14
C PHE A 367 -39.81 7.01 -1.73
N ASN A 368 -39.96 7.02 -3.05
CA ASN A 368 -41.15 7.58 -3.71
C ASN A 368 -42.46 6.87 -3.35
N SER A 369 -42.41 5.60 -2.94
CA SER A 369 -43.57 4.84 -2.44
C SER A 369 -44.06 5.24 -1.05
N LEU A 370 -43.26 6.00 -0.28
CA LEU A 370 -43.63 6.47 1.05
C LEU A 370 -44.51 7.73 0.98
N THR A 371 -45.31 7.97 2.02
CA THR A 371 -46.05 9.23 2.17
C THR A 371 -45.10 10.40 2.42
N ASP A 372 -45.52 11.64 2.13
CA ASP A 372 -44.68 12.82 2.38
C ASP A 372 -44.24 12.94 3.86
N GLN A 373 -45.11 12.55 4.79
CA GLN A 373 -44.78 12.51 6.22
C GLN A 373 -43.70 11.46 6.53
N GLN A 374 -43.78 10.29 5.92
CA GLN A 374 -42.76 9.24 6.08
C GLN A 374 -41.43 9.65 5.44
N LYS A 375 -41.44 10.33 4.28
CA LYS A 375 -40.24 10.91 3.66
C LYS A 375 -39.59 11.97 4.55
N LEU A 376 -40.38 12.83 5.18
CA LEU A 376 -39.87 13.79 6.15
C LEU A 376 -39.29 13.10 7.39
N ARG A 377 -39.94 12.04 7.88
CA ARG A 377 -39.43 11.22 8.98
C ARG A 377 -38.09 10.56 8.64
N THR A 378 -37.88 10.08 7.40
CA THR A 378 -36.58 9.53 6.99
C THR A 378 -35.46 10.58 7.04
N LEU A 379 -35.75 11.82 6.64
CA LEU A 379 -34.78 12.93 6.71
C LEU A 379 -34.50 13.36 8.14
N GLU A 380 -35.53 13.36 8.99
CA GLU A 380 -35.40 13.61 10.41
C GLU A 380 -34.48 12.56 11.05
N LEU A 381 -34.74 11.26 10.85
CA LEU A 381 -33.90 10.17 11.39
C LEU A 381 -32.43 10.28 10.97
N ASN A 382 -32.17 10.61 9.69
CA ASN A 382 -30.82 10.88 9.21
C ASN A 382 -30.18 12.07 9.93
N SER A 383 -30.95 13.12 10.19
CA SER A 383 -30.49 14.33 10.91
C SER A 383 -30.22 14.05 12.39
N LEU A 384 -31.02 13.18 13.02
CA LEU A 384 -30.80 12.73 14.40
C LEU A 384 -29.49 11.94 14.52
N GLN A 385 -29.15 11.11 13.55
CA GLN A 385 -27.85 10.45 13.53
C GLN A 385 -26.73 11.49 13.47
N PHE A 386 -26.84 12.47 12.56
CA PHE A 386 -25.79 13.49 12.37
C PHE A 386 -25.59 14.32 13.63
N LEU A 387 -26.69 14.65 14.33
CA LEU A 387 -26.65 15.35 15.60
C LEU A 387 -25.81 14.60 16.66
N ARG A 388 -25.89 13.26 16.73
CA ARG A 388 -25.07 12.46 17.65
C ARG A 388 -23.58 12.53 17.31
N LEU A 389 -23.24 12.45 16.03
CA LEU A 389 -21.85 12.60 15.58
C LEU A 389 -21.33 14.01 15.86
N LEU A 390 -22.14 15.04 15.59
CA LEU A 390 -21.78 16.42 15.88
C LEU A 390 -21.57 16.63 17.39
N GLN A 391 -22.42 16.07 18.26
CA GLN A 391 -22.25 16.12 19.72
C GLN A 391 -20.95 15.46 20.20
N ALA A 392 -20.54 14.35 19.58
CA ALA A 392 -19.28 13.69 19.91
C ALA A 392 -18.04 14.50 19.47
N GLN A 393 -18.15 15.21 18.34
CA GLN A 393 -17.07 16.03 17.77
C GLN A 393 -17.01 17.44 18.36
N LEU A 394 -18.16 17.96 18.81
CA LEU A 394 -18.38 19.29 19.38
C LEU A 394 -19.18 19.12 20.67
N PRO A 395 -18.51 18.89 21.82
CA PRO A 395 -19.20 18.63 23.09
C PRO A 395 -20.14 19.76 23.56
N ALA A 396 -19.95 20.99 23.04
CA ALA A 396 -20.80 22.15 23.30
C ALA A 396 -22.01 22.25 22.36
N PHE A 397 -22.13 21.38 21.35
CA PHE A 397 -23.22 21.41 20.39
C PHE A 397 -24.44 20.67 20.94
N CYS A 398 -25.48 21.42 21.31
CA CYS A 398 -26.72 20.88 21.88
C CYS A 398 -27.93 21.45 21.15
N PHE A 399 -28.89 20.59 20.78
CA PHE A 399 -30.10 21.04 20.09
C PHE A 399 -31.00 21.93 20.95
N GLU A 400 -31.09 21.66 22.25
CA GLU A 400 -31.90 22.46 23.19
C GLU A 400 -31.42 23.93 23.20
N ASP A 401 -30.10 24.15 23.08
CA ASP A 401 -29.50 25.48 22.95
C ASP A 401 -29.82 26.14 21.59
N CYS A 402 -29.91 25.34 20.52
CA CYS A 402 -30.26 25.83 19.18
C CYS A 402 -31.72 26.35 19.10
N ILE A 403 -32.65 25.80 19.89
CA ILE A 403 -34.04 26.30 19.99
C ILE A 403 -34.08 27.58 20.84
N ASN A 404 -33.41 27.60 21.99
CA ASN A 404 -33.44 28.75 22.91
C ASN A 404 -32.78 30.02 22.33
N SER A 405 -31.88 29.87 21.37
CA SER A 405 -31.24 30.98 20.62
C SER A 405 -32.22 31.83 19.78
N LYS A 406 -33.49 31.43 19.60
CA LYS A 406 -34.51 32.16 18.82
C LYS A 406 -34.75 33.60 19.30
N TYR A 407 -34.49 33.90 20.57
CA TYR A 407 -34.77 35.23 21.15
C TYR A 407 -33.65 36.28 20.94
N GLY A 408 -32.55 35.94 20.26
CA GLY A 408 -31.38 36.83 20.14
C GLY A 408 -30.90 37.17 18.73
N LEU A 409 -31.36 36.48 17.67
CA LEU A 409 -30.90 36.76 16.30
C LEU A 409 -31.93 37.57 15.53
N GLY A 410 -31.68 38.88 15.43
CA GLY A 410 -32.27 39.72 14.40
C GLY A 410 -31.99 39.12 13.01
N ILE A 411 -33.04 39.08 12.21
CA ILE A 411 -33.01 38.85 10.77
C ILE A 411 -31.87 39.72 10.20
N ASP A 412 -30.92 39.13 9.47
CA ASP A 412 -29.78 39.78 8.76
C ASP A 412 -28.35 39.71 9.35
N LYS A 413 -28.00 38.76 10.25
CA LYS A 413 -26.57 38.47 10.55
C LYS A 413 -26.14 37.06 10.15
N ILE A 414 -25.22 37.00 9.18
CA ILE A 414 -24.48 35.80 8.75
C ILE A 414 -23.84 35.14 9.99
N PRO A 415 -24.06 33.82 10.26
CA PRO A 415 -23.49 33.16 11.44
C PRO A 415 -21.95 33.18 11.40
N GLN A 416 -21.31 33.72 12.45
CA GLN A 416 -19.85 33.85 12.56
C GLN A 416 -19.11 32.56 12.99
N SER A 417 -19.80 31.50 13.42
CA SER A 417 -19.20 30.20 13.80
C SER A 417 -19.97 29.01 13.21
N VAL A 418 -19.26 27.89 12.98
CA VAL A 418 -19.82 26.66 12.39
C VAL A 418 -20.99 26.12 13.23
N GLU A 419 -20.85 26.09 14.55
CA GLU A 419 -21.88 25.65 15.51
C GLU A 419 -23.18 26.44 15.34
N LYS A 420 -23.09 27.77 15.23
CA LYS A 420 -24.26 28.64 15.02
C LYS A 420 -24.93 28.38 13.68
N LYS A 421 -24.15 28.10 12.63
CA LYS A 421 -24.71 27.75 11.31
C LYS A 421 -25.42 26.39 11.35
N LEU A 422 -24.79 25.38 11.95
CA LEU A 422 -25.41 24.06 12.15
C LEU A 422 -26.70 24.15 12.97
N CYS A 423 -26.68 24.89 14.09
CA CYS A 423 -27.87 25.14 14.91
C CYS A 423 -28.97 25.83 14.11
N HIS A 424 -28.64 26.88 13.35
CA HIS A 424 -29.63 27.62 12.56
C HIS A 424 -30.30 26.73 11.50
N LEU A 425 -29.52 25.95 10.76
CA LEU A 425 -30.03 25.03 9.74
C LEU A 425 -30.90 23.93 10.37
N LEU A 426 -30.46 23.36 11.49
CA LEU A 426 -31.21 22.33 12.21
C LEU A 426 -32.53 22.87 12.76
N SER A 427 -32.52 24.02 13.43
CA SER A 427 -33.74 24.67 13.94
C SER A 427 -34.70 25.03 12.81
N LYS A 428 -34.20 25.55 11.67
CA LYS A 428 -35.00 25.84 10.47
C LYS A 428 -35.70 24.57 9.94
N ALA A 429 -34.99 23.44 9.91
CA ALA A 429 -35.55 22.17 9.46
C ALA A 429 -36.66 21.66 10.39
N PHE A 430 -36.41 21.63 11.71
CA PHE A 430 -37.39 21.20 12.70
C PHE A 430 -38.62 22.11 12.77
N ASP A 431 -38.43 23.43 12.73
CA ASP A 431 -39.53 24.40 12.73
C ASP A 431 -40.41 24.27 11.48
N SER A 432 -39.82 23.97 10.33
CA SER A 432 -40.55 23.77 9.07
C SER A 432 -41.30 22.45 9.04
N HIS A 433 -40.78 21.41 9.71
CA HIS A 433 -41.42 20.10 9.81
C HIS A 433 -42.55 20.10 10.86
N HIS A 434 -42.38 20.81 11.97
CA HIS A 434 -43.34 20.91 13.08
C HIS A 434 -43.70 22.38 13.39
N PRO A 435 -44.42 23.08 12.50
CA PRO A 435 -44.80 24.46 12.74
C PRO A 435 -45.71 24.55 13.98
N SER A 436 -45.17 25.08 15.07
CA SER A 436 -45.92 25.28 16.31
C SER A 436 -47.11 26.23 16.09
N HIS A 437 -48.34 25.71 16.11
CA HIS A 437 -49.63 26.34 16.45
C HIS A 437 -49.85 27.85 16.12
N LEU A 438 -49.32 28.38 15.01
CA LEU A 438 -49.62 29.75 14.58
C LEU A 438 -50.76 29.77 13.54
N HIS A 439 -51.91 30.23 14.04
CA HIS A 439 -53.10 30.70 13.34
C HIS A 439 -53.72 29.78 12.27
N GLN A 440 -54.68 29.01 12.79
CA GLN A 440 -55.82 28.42 12.10
C GLN A 440 -56.61 29.49 11.31
N THR A 441 -56.21 29.80 10.08
CA THR A 441 -57.10 30.40 9.07
C THR A 441 -56.66 30.07 7.64
N SER A 442 -57.56 29.36 6.94
CA SER A 442 -57.76 29.23 5.48
C SER A 442 -56.79 28.41 4.59
N ASN A 443 -57.41 27.49 3.82
CA ASN A 443 -56.93 26.66 2.69
C ASN A 443 -55.80 25.65 2.97
N VAL A 444 -56.19 24.56 3.64
CA VAL A 444 -55.33 23.49 4.19
C VAL A 444 -54.51 22.71 3.14
N LYS A 445 -55.02 22.43 1.93
CA LYS A 445 -54.32 21.52 0.99
C LYS A 445 -53.18 22.14 0.17
N SER A 446 -53.22 23.43 -0.17
CA SER A 446 -52.13 24.08 -0.94
C SER A 446 -50.99 24.57 -0.04
N ILE A 447 -51.28 24.83 1.23
CA ILE A 447 -50.29 25.25 2.23
C ILE A 447 -49.46 24.05 2.71
N GLU A 448 -50.09 22.89 2.89
CA GLU A 448 -49.44 21.65 3.34
C GLU A 448 -48.36 21.15 2.35
N ALA A 449 -48.64 21.18 1.04
CA ALA A 449 -47.66 20.81 0.01
C ALA A 449 -46.45 21.79 -0.05
N GLY A 450 -46.70 23.09 0.14
CA GLY A 450 -45.64 24.10 0.21
C GLY A 450 -44.77 24.00 1.48
N CYS A 451 -45.40 23.65 2.61
CA CYS A 451 -44.74 23.44 3.89
C CYS A 451 -43.83 22.20 3.84
N ASN A 452 -44.31 21.09 3.27
CA ASN A 452 -43.52 19.86 3.10
C ASN A 452 -42.27 20.09 2.23
N ARG A 453 -42.39 20.80 1.09
CA ARG A 453 -41.24 21.09 0.23
C ARG A 453 -40.21 22.00 0.91
N THR A 454 -40.66 22.94 1.74
CA THR A 454 -39.79 23.82 2.53
C THR A 454 -39.03 23.04 3.60
N ALA A 455 -39.70 22.12 4.29
CA ALA A 455 -39.09 21.25 5.29
C ALA A 455 -38.05 20.28 4.70
N VAL A 456 -38.39 19.63 3.57
CA VAL A 456 -37.46 18.75 2.83
C VAL A 456 -36.17 19.50 2.47
N ASN A 457 -36.31 20.68 1.85
CA ASN A 457 -35.15 21.50 1.47
C ASN A 457 -34.30 21.90 2.69
N ALA A 458 -34.95 22.28 3.80
CA ALA A 458 -34.24 22.66 5.02
C ALA A 458 -33.45 21.49 5.65
N TYR A 459 -34.00 20.27 5.64
CA TYR A 459 -33.27 19.08 6.08
C TYR A 459 -32.06 18.78 5.19
N TYR A 460 -32.21 18.86 3.87
CA TYR A 460 -31.08 18.67 2.95
C TYR A 460 -29.99 19.72 3.11
N GLU A 461 -30.35 20.99 3.33
CA GLU A 461 -29.38 22.04 3.63
C GLU A 461 -28.57 21.72 4.91
N PHE A 462 -29.23 21.25 5.96
CA PHE A 462 -28.57 20.81 7.20
C PHE A 462 -27.66 19.60 6.95
N LEU A 463 -28.21 18.53 6.38
CA LEU A 463 -27.51 17.25 6.16
C LEU A 463 -26.29 17.44 5.27
N ARG A 464 -26.42 18.18 4.15
CA ARG A 464 -25.30 18.45 3.25
C ARG A 464 -24.19 19.22 3.95
N TYR A 465 -24.53 20.32 4.65
CA TYR A 465 -23.54 21.14 5.35
C TYR A 465 -22.84 20.36 6.47
N ALA A 466 -23.59 19.55 7.22
CA ALA A 466 -23.04 18.73 8.30
C ALA A 466 -22.19 17.56 7.76
N SER A 467 -22.59 16.91 6.67
CA SER A 467 -21.81 15.85 6.01
C SER A 467 -20.47 16.39 5.48
N GLU A 468 -20.52 17.51 4.74
CA GLU A 468 -19.32 18.19 4.23
C GLU A 468 -18.37 18.57 5.38
N TRP A 469 -18.91 19.10 6.48
CA TRP A 469 -18.11 19.47 7.65
C TRP A 469 -17.51 18.26 8.37
N LEU A 470 -18.29 17.19 8.61
CA LEU A 470 -17.82 15.95 9.25
C LEU A 470 -16.74 15.26 8.39
N SER A 471 -16.95 15.21 7.08
CA SER A 471 -15.97 14.69 6.10
C SER A 471 -14.67 15.49 6.13
N HIS A 472 -14.76 16.82 6.10
CA HIS A 472 -13.58 17.69 6.17
C HIS A 472 -12.86 17.57 7.52
N ARG A 473 -13.59 17.49 8.63
CA ARG A 473 -13.01 17.33 9.98
C ARG A 473 -12.26 16.00 10.10
N ALA A 474 -12.79 14.94 9.50
CA ALA A 474 -12.17 13.61 9.47
C ALA A 474 -10.87 13.55 8.66
N THR A 475 -10.60 14.55 7.81
CA THR A 475 -9.40 14.63 6.95
C THR A 475 -8.47 15.80 7.33
N ASN A 476 -8.90 16.70 8.21
CA ASN A 476 -8.17 17.91 8.56
C ASN A 476 -6.92 17.57 9.38
N LYS A 477 -5.77 18.05 8.93
CA LYS A 477 -4.48 17.82 9.60
C LYS A 477 -4.06 19.07 10.37
N PRO A 478 -3.66 18.96 11.66
CA PRO A 478 -3.15 20.09 12.44
C PRO A 478 -1.87 20.66 11.83
N PHE A 479 -2.01 21.70 11.00
CA PHE A 479 -0.93 22.31 10.23
C PHE A 479 0.27 22.71 11.10
N TYR A 480 0.02 23.39 12.23
CA TYR A 480 1.09 23.82 13.14
C TYR A 480 1.84 22.64 13.77
N LEU A 481 1.16 21.53 14.04
CA LEU A 481 1.79 20.32 14.55
C LEU A 481 2.70 19.68 13.48
N LEU A 482 2.26 19.64 12.22
CA LEU A 482 3.06 19.13 11.11
C LEU A 482 4.29 20.01 10.84
N VAL A 483 4.12 21.33 10.80
CA VAL A 483 5.24 22.26 10.56
C VAL A 483 6.27 22.20 11.68
N SER A 484 5.82 22.12 12.95
CA SER A 484 6.73 21.96 14.08
C SER A 484 7.47 20.61 14.04
N ALA A 485 6.77 19.53 13.70
CA ALA A 485 7.37 18.21 13.51
C ALA A 485 8.46 18.19 12.43
N ILE A 486 8.17 18.74 11.24
CA ILE A 486 9.14 18.85 10.13
C ILE A 486 10.33 19.70 10.55
N SER A 487 10.07 20.83 11.21
CA SER A 487 11.12 21.74 11.68
C SER A 487 12.05 21.04 12.68
N LEU A 488 11.50 20.22 13.59
CA LEU A 488 12.28 19.45 14.57
C LEU A 488 13.19 18.42 13.89
N MET A 489 12.69 17.73 12.88
CA MET A 489 13.47 16.78 12.07
C MET A 489 14.58 17.48 11.28
N ILE A 490 14.32 18.65 10.69
CA ILE A 490 15.34 19.43 9.98
C ILE A 490 16.46 19.88 10.94
N VAL A 491 16.10 20.39 12.12
CA VAL A 491 17.07 20.80 13.15
C VAL A 491 17.93 19.61 13.60
N SER A 492 17.31 18.44 13.80
CA SER A 492 18.02 17.19 14.09
C SER A 492 19.02 16.84 12.97
N CYS A 493 18.59 16.82 11.71
CA CYS A 493 19.47 16.53 10.57
C CYS A 493 20.65 17.50 10.47
N LEU A 494 20.41 18.81 10.63
CA LEU A 494 21.47 19.83 10.63
C LEU A 494 22.44 19.63 11.79
N SER A 495 21.95 19.28 12.98
CA SER A 495 22.80 19.00 14.13
C SER A 495 23.67 17.75 13.94
N LEU A 496 23.12 16.67 13.38
CA LEU A 496 23.88 15.46 13.04
C LEU A 496 24.95 15.76 11.98
N MET A 497 24.62 16.50 10.93
CA MET A 497 25.60 16.94 9.94
C MET A 497 26.71 17.81 10.56
N GLY A 498 26.35 18.71 11.48
CA GLY A 498 27.30 19.51 12.26
C GLY A 498 28.25 18.65 13.09
N ILE A 499 27.73 17.65 13.81
CA ILE A 499 28.51 16.71 14.61
C ILE A 499 29.48 15.91 13.73
N VAL A 500 29.01 15.39 12.59
CA VAL A 500 29.85 14.67 11.62
C VAL A 500 30.96 15.58 11.08
N SER A 501 30.64 16.82 10.73
CA SER A 501 31.62 17.81 10.28
C SER A 501 32.68 18.13 11.35
N CYS A 502 32.27 18.26 12.62
CA CYS A 502 33.17 18.44 13.76
C CYS A 502 34.09 17.22 13.97
N LEU A 503 33.57 16.00 13.84
CA LEU A 503 34.36 14.77 13.94
C LEU A 503 35.37 14.64 12.78
N LEU A 504 34.99 15.04 11.57
CA LEU A 504 35.87 15.06 10.40
C LEU A 504 36.96 16.15 10.52
N LYS A 505 36.61 17.35 10.99
CA LYS A 505 37.58 18.44 11.26
C LYS A 505 38.53 18.10 12.42
N GLY A 506 38.03 17.44 13.47
CA GLY A 506 38.84 17.03 14.63
C GLY A 506 39.93 16.01 14.28
N LYS A 507 39.68 15.12 13.31
CA LYS A 507 40.71 14.22 12.77
C LYS A 507 41.75 14.94 11.91
N SER A 508 41.34 15.97 11.16
CA SER A 508 42.25 16.78 10.33
C SER A 508 43.29 17.51 11.20
N LEU A 509 42.89 18.11 12.32
CA LEU A 509 43.80 18.92 13.13
C LEU A 509 44.85 18.10 13.90
N SER A 510 44.51 16.90 14.39
CA SER A 510 45.45 16.06 15.16
C SER A 510 46.56 15.41 14.33
N GLN A 511 46.44 15.42 13.00
CA GLN A 511 47.43 14.84 12.09
C GLN A 511 48.28 15.91 11.40
N PHE A 512 47.97 17.19 11.61
CA PHE A 512 48.62 18.32 10.93
C PHE A 512 49.83 18.90 11.68
N GLU A 513 50.08 18.54 12.94
CA GLU A 513 51.25 19.05 13.68
C GLU A 513 52.54 18.22 13.50
N HIS A 514 52.54 17.10 12.77
CA HIS A 514 53.75 16.27 12.59
C HIS A 514 54.19 15.93 11.16
N HIS A 515 53.51 16.38 10.12
CA HIS A 515 54.00 16.23 8.74
C HIS A 515 53.74 17.49 7.91
N SER A 516 54.57 18.52 8.11
CA SER A 516 54.69 19.64 7.18
C SER A 516 55.49 19.22 5.95
N GLU A 517 54.84 18.51 5.04
CA GLU A 517 55.14 18.38 3.61
C GLU A 517 54.16 17.34 3.09
N TRP A 518 53.01 17.78 2.57
CA TRP A 518 52.27 17.10 1.51
C TRP A 518 51.31 18.14 0.95
N ASN A 519 51.71 18.70 -0.19
CA ASN A 519 50.91 19.63 -0.96
C ASN A 519 49.54 19.01 -1.29
N SER A 520 48.54 19.87 -1.19
CA SER A 520 47.14 19.65 -1.52
C SER A 520 46.92 18.91 -2.85
N ASP A 521 46.31 17.72 -2.77
CA ASP A 521 45.65 17.09 -3.93
C ASP A 521 44.19 16.76 -3.57
N TYR A 522 43.40 17.83 -3.35
CA TYR A 522 41.93 17.78 -3.19
C TYR A 522 41.23 17.53 -4.53
N HIS A 523 41.63 16.49 -5.27
CA HIS A 523 40.93 16.10 -6.50
C HIS A 523 39.87 15.05 -6.17
N TRP A 524 38.58 15.44 -6.28
CA TRP A 524 37.47 14.50 -6.18
C TRP A 524 37.55 13.46 -7.31
N HIS A 525 37.49 12.18 -6.96
CA HIS A 525 37.47 11.12 -7.97
C HIS A 525 36.08 10.96 -8.60
N LEU A 526 36.05 10.49 -9.86
CA LEU A 526 34.82 10.32 -10.67
C LEU A 526 33.73 9.50 -9.96
N ASP A 527 34.13 8.41 -9.29
CA ASP A 527 33.24 7.54 -8.51
C ASP A 527 32.62 8.26 -7.30
N GLU A 528 33.36 9.15 -6.65
CA GLU A 528 32.85 9.94 -5.52
C GLU A 528 31.81 10.96 -5.98
N VAL A 529 32.11 11.68 -7.07
CA VAL A 529 31.18 12.67 -7.66
C VAL A 529 29.92 11.97 -8.16
N PHE A 530 30.05 10.83 -8.83
CA PHE A 530 28.93 10.06 -9.34
C PHE A 530 28.00 9.59 -8.21
N ILE A 531 28.54 9.05 -7.12
CA ILE A 531 27.73 8.60 -5.98
C ILE A 531 26.99 9.77 -5.32
N ILE A 532 27.68 10.89 -5.04
CA ILE A 532 27.07 12.05 -4.39
C ILE A 532 25.97 12.64 -5.28
N MET A 533 26.23 12.77 -6.57
CA MET A 533 25.23 13.24 -7.54
C MET A 533 24.05 12.27 -7.63
N GLY A 534 24.29 10.96 -7.67
CA GLY A 534 23.25 9.94 -7.69
C GLY A 534 22.35 9.97 -6.45
N ILE A 535 22.94 10.11 -5.26
CA ILE A 535 22.19 10.26 -3.99
C ILE A 535 21.37 11.56 -4.00
N PHE A 536 21.96 12.67 -4.45
CA PHE A 536 21.25 13.95 -4.53
C PHE A 536 20.05 13.87 -5.48
N LEU A 537 20.25 13.34 -6.69
CA LEU A 537 19.18 13.15 -7.67
C LEU A 537 18.09 12.23 -7.13
N TYR A 538 18.46 11.14 -6.46
CA TYR A 538 17.50 10.25 -5.80
C TYR A 538 16.68 10.98 -4.74
N VAL A 539 17.33 11.69 -3.81
CA VAL A 539 16.61 12.45 -2.76
C VAL A 539 15.71 13.54 -3.36
N SER A 540 16.16 14.25 -4.40
CA SER A 540 15.32 15.22 -5.10
C SER A 540 14.13 14.57 -5.80
N SER A 541 14.30 13.35 -6.34
CA SER A 541 13.25 12.63 -7.05
C SER A 541 12.16 12.07 -6.14
N LEU A 542 12.41 11.87 -4.84
CA LEU A 542 11.40 11.44 -3.85
C LEU A 542 10.25 12.45 -3.69
N GLY A 543 10.38 13.67 -4.21
CA GLY A 543 9.29 14.64 -4.31
C GLY A 543 8.31 14.41 -5.48
N SER A 544 8.58 13.43 -6.35
CA SER A 544 7.77 13.14 -7.55
C SER A 544 7.13 11.75 -7.45
N SER A 545 5.81 11.66 -7.61
CA SER A 545 5.07 10.39 -7.60
C SER A 545 5.48 9.47 -8.76
N SER A 546 5.74 10.03 -9.95
CA SER A 546 6.14 9.25 -11.14
C SER A 546 7.48 8.50 -10.99
N PHE A 547 8.35 8.94 -10.08
CA PHE A 547 9.65 8.29 -9.88
C PHE A 547 9.54 7.05 -8.98
N VAL A 548 8.48 6.97 -8.19
CA VAL A 548 8.17 5.85 -7.28
C VAL A 548 7.90 4.57 -8.08
N GLU A 549 7.17 4.69 -9.20
CA GLU A 549 6.80 3.55 -10.07
C GLU A 549 7.98 2.96 -10.85
N GLU A 550 9.05 3.73 -11.08
CA GLU A 550 10.16 3.36 -11.98
C GLU A 550 11.53 3.36 -11.29
N GLU A 551 11.53 3.25 -9.96
CA GLU A 551 12.72 3.30 -9.11
C GLU A 551 13.76 2.22 -9.47
N GLN A 552 13.28 1.06 -9.90
CA GLN A 552 14.06 -0.07 -10.41
C GLN A 552 15.10 0.32 -11.47
N TYR A 553 14.73 1.18 -12.42
CA TYR A 553 15.64 1.60 -13.49
C TYR A 553 16.79 2.45 -12.97
N THR A 554 16.51 3.32 -11.99
CA THR A 554 17.51 4.17 -11.35
C THR A 554 18.56 3.32 -10.66
N TRP A 555 18.15 2.34 -9.85
CA TRP A 555 19.10 1.49 -9.13
C TRP A 555 19.93 0.61 -10.05
N HIS A 556 19.34 0.05 -11.10
CA HIS A 556 20.08 -0.67 -12.12
C HIS A 556 21.09 0.22 -12.86
N TYR A 557 20.71 1.45 -13.20
CA TYR A 557 21.57 2.42 -13.88
C TYR A 557 22.73 2.86 -13.00
N LEU A 558 22.45 3.30 -11.76
CA LEU A 558 23.46 3.76 -10.80
C LEU A 558 24.47 2.65 -10.50
N THR A 559 23.98 1.42 -10.24
CA THR A 559 24.86 0.28 -9.94
C THR A 559 25.73 -0.08 -11.14
N SER A 560 25.14 -0.27 -12.32
CA SER A 560 25.90 -0.67 -13.52
C SER A 560 26.94 0.37 -13.91
N THR A 561 26.59 1.66 -13.84
CA THR A 561 27.50 2.76 -14.17
C THR A 561 28.64 2.87 -13.17
N LEU A 562 28.37 2.70 -11.87
CA LEU A 562 29.43 2.71 -10.86
C LEU A 562 30.45 1.58 -11.07
N TYR A 563 29.99 0.35 -11.34
CA TYR A 563 30.91 -0.77 -11.63
C TYR A 563 31.62 -0.63 -12.98
N LEU A 564 31.03 0.07 -13.96
CA LEU A 564 31.72 0.46 -15.19
C LEU A 564 32.84 1.49 -14.91
N ILE A 565 32.60 2.45 -14.02
CA ILE A 565 33.64 3.39 -13.56
C ILE A 565 34.78 2.62 -12.87
N PHE A 566 34.47 1.62 -12.04
CA PHE A 566 35.48 0.75 -11.42
C PHE A 566 36.27 -0.05 -12.47
N LEU A 567 35.61 -0.53 -13.53
CA LEU A 567 36.27 -1.20 -14.66
C LEU A 567 37.26 -0.28 -15.37
N ILE A 568 36.82 0.96 -15.67
CA ILE A 568 37.66 1.97 -16.33
C ILE A 568 38.87 2.30 -15.45
N LYS A 569 38.65 2.60 -14.16
CA LYS A 569 39.73 2.90 -13.21
C LYS A 569 40.72 1.75 -13.07
N THR A 570 40.23 0.52 -12.95
CA THR A 570 41.08 -0.68 -12.86
C THR A 570 41.94 -0.81 -14.11
N THR A 571 41.34 -0.66 -15.31
CA THR A 571 42.06 -0.77 -16.59
C THR A 571 43.10 0.34 -16.75
N GLN A 572 42.78 1.58 -16.37
CA GLN A 572 43.72 2.70 -16.38
C GLN A 572 44.90 2.49 -15.44
N SER A 573 44.65 1.95 -14.24
CA SER A 573 45.71 1.61 -13.30
C SER A 573 46.69 0.59 -13.89
N MET A 574 46.16 -0.43 -14.57
CA MET A 574 46.97 -1.48 -15.21
C MET A 574 47.84 -0.91 -16.35
N LEU A 575 47.25 -0.06 -17.19
CA LEU A 575 47.98 0.61 -18.28
C LEU A 575 49.10 1.51 -17.74
N ARG A 576 48.85 2.22 -16.64
CA ARG A 576 49.85 3.11 -16.01
C ARG A 576 50.99 2.33 -15.38
N GLU A 577 50.71 1.21 -14.71
CA GLU A 577 51.75 0.32 -14.16
C GLU A 577 52.61 -0.30 -15.27
N SER A 578 51.99 -0.74 -16.38
CA SER A 578 52.69 -1.25 -17.56
C SER A 578 53.65 -0.21 -18.16
N ASN A 579 53.19 1.03 -18.35
CA ASN A 579 54.01 2.11 -18.89
C ASN A 579 55.18 2.47 -17.95
N SER A 580 54.96 2.43 -16.63
CA SER A 580 56.01 2.68 -15.63
C SER A 580 57.06 1.55 -15.56
N ALA A 581 56.67 0.31 -15.85
CA ALA A 581 57.57 -0.83 -15.92
C ALA A 581 58.45 -0.79 -17.18
N VAL A 582 57.88 -0.36 -18.32
CA VAL A 582 58.62 -0.12 -19.58
C VAL A 582 59.64 1.01 -19.41
N ALA A 583 59.26 2.14 -18.82
CA ALA A 583 60.18 3.26 -18.56
C ALA A 583 61.32 2.89 -17.59
N ARG A 584 61.09 1.95 -16.66
CA ARG A 584 62.11 1.46 -15.71
C ARG A 584 63.08 0.46 -16.36
N ALA A 585 62.67 -0.21 -17.44
CA ALA A 585 63.53 -1.11 -18.22
C ALA A 585 64.49 -0.34 -19.15
N GLU A 586 64.06 0.81 -19.69
CA GLU A 586 64.91 1.68 -20.54
C GLU A 586 66.03 2.40 -19.75
N GLY A 587 65.93 2.51 -18.42
CA GLY A 587 66.93 3.15 -17.57
C GLY A 587 68.19 2.32 -17.25
N LYS A 588 68.31 1.07 -17.73
CA LYS A 588 69.51 0.23 -17.58
C LYS A 588 70.19 0.04 -18.94
N ILE A 589 71.20 0.87 -19.20
CA ILE A 589 72.07 0.78 -20.38
C ILE A 589 72.94 -0.48 -20.28
N PHE A 590 72.92 -1.34 -21.31
CA PHE A 590 74.04 -2.23 -21.64
C PHE A 590 74.34 -2.21 -23.15
N HIS A 591 75.62 -2.14 -23.44
CA HIS A 591 76.29 -2.05 -24.73
C HIS A 591 76.14 -3.33 -25.58
N GLY A 592 76.09 -3.19 -26.90
CA GLY A 592 76.51 -4.23 -27.86
C GLY A 592 75.42 -4.69 -28.83
N ASN A 593 75.74 -4.57 -30.12
CA ASN A 593 74.97 -5.02 -31.30
C ASN A 593 74.21 -6.33 -31.09
N ASP A 594 72.90 -6.31 -31.33
CA ASP A 594 72.29 -7.15 -32.38
C ASP A 594 70.88 -6.68 -32.70
N CYS A 595 70.67 -6.43 -33.99
CA CYS A 595 69.38 -6.09 -34.57
C CYS A 595 68.61 -7.39 -34.83
N SER A 596 67.72 -7.76 -33.93
CA SER A 596 66.47 -8.50 -34.21
C SER A 596 65.82 -8.83 -32.88
N TYR A 597 64.63 -8.31 -32.60
CA TYR A 597 63.52 -8.95 -31.86
C TYR A 597 62.40 -7.92 -31.71
N PHE A 598 61.94 -7.41 -32.86
CA PHE A 598 60.67 -6.73 -32.98
C PHE A 598 59.57 -7.79 -33.12
N THR A 599 59.26 -8.53 -32.05
CA THR A 599 58.05 -9.37 -31.99
C THR A 599 57.77 -9.81 -30.55
N SER A 600 56.59 -9.44 -30.04
CA SER A 600 55.98 -9.88 -28.77
C SER A 600 56.31 -9.10 -27.49
N CYS A 601 55.84 -7.84 -27.40
CA CYS A 601 55.37 -7.33 -26.10
C CYS A 601 54.07 -8.04 -25.74
N LYS A 602 54.19 -9.26 -25.19
CA LYS A 602 53.09 -10.04 -24.65
C LYS A 602 52.60 -9.31 -23.40
N LEU A 603 51.49 -8.58 -23.51
CA LEU A 603 50.74 -8.01 -22.40
C LEU A 603 50.19 -9.19 -21.58
N ILE A 604 51.00 -9.79 -20.71
CA ILE A 604 50.54 -10.79 -19.74
C ILE A 604 50.21 -9.97 -18.48
N PRO A 605 48.93 -9.74 -18.17
CA PRO A 605 48.56 -9.14 -16.88
C PRO A 605 49.16 -10.01 -15.77
N SER A 606 49.64 -9.41 -14.68
CA SER A 606 49.97 -10.23 -13.52
C SER A 606 48.73 -11.07 -13.14
N MET A 607 48.91 -12.29 -12.63
CA MET A 607 47.79 -13.16 -12.25
C MET A 607 46.77 -12.41 -11.37
N ARG A 608 47.26 -11.54 -10.48
CA ARG A 608 46.45 -10.68 -9.60
C ARG A 608 45.58 -9.69 -10.37
N ASP A 609 46.09 -9.11 -11.45
CA ASP A 609 45.39 -8.10 -12.24
C ASP A 609 44.34 -8.71 -13.16
N GLY A 610 44.60 -9.92 -13.67
CA GLY A 610 43.59 -10.73 -14.34
C GLY A 610 42.39 -11.01 -13.44
N TYR A 611 42.63 -11.41 -12.18
CA TYR A 611 41.55 -11.64 -11.21
C TYR A 611 40.72 -10.38 -10.92
N LYS A 612 41.36 -9.20 -10.81
CA LYS A 612 40.63 -7.93 -10.60
C LYS A 612 39.66 -7.66 -11.75
N LEU A 613 40.11 -7.81 -12.99
CA LEU A 613 39.28 -7.58 -14.17
C LEU A 613 38.12 -8.58 -14.24
N CYS A 614 38.40 -9.87 -13.99
CA CYS A 614 37.38 -10.92 -13.98
C CYS A 614 36.26 -10.64 -12.97
N THR A 615 36.60 -10.18 -11.75
CA THR A 615 35.57 -9.89 -10.72
C THR A 615 34.58 -8.81 -11.15
N ILE A 616 35.03 -7.72 -11.77
CA ILE A 616 34.14 -6.64 -12.23
C ILE A 616 33.29 -7.10 -13.43
N ILE A 617 33.88 -7.85 -14.36
CA ILE A 617 33.14 -8.40 -15.51
C ILE A 617 32.03 -9.33 -15.04
N ILE A 618 32.30 -10.21 -14.06
CA ILE A 618 31.28 -11.09 -13.47
C ILE A 618 30.14 -10.27 -12.89
N ILE A 619 30.43 -9.16 -12.19
CA ILE A 619 29.41 -8.29 -11.60
C ILE A 619 28.52 -7.66 -12.67
N LEU A 620 29.12 -7.11 -13.73
CA LEU A 620 28.39 -6.45 -14.82
C LEU A 620 27.54 -7.43 -15.64
N VAL A 621 28.07 -8.61 -15.96
CA VAL A 621 27.33 -9.66 -16.68
C VAL A 621 26.17 -10.18 -15.84
N SER A 622 26.41 -10.46 -14.56
CA SER A 622 25.35 -10.90 -13.63
C SER A 622 24.26 -9.83 -13.51
N GLY A 623 24.64 -8.56 -13.41
CA GLY A 623 23.69 -7.43 -13.35
C GLY A 623 22.87 -7.28 -14.63
N ARG A 624 23.48 -7.52 -15.80
CA ARG A 624 22.77 -7.50 -17.08
C ARG A 624 21.74 -8.63 -17.17
N ILE A 625 22.08 -9.84 -16.71
CA ILE A 625 21.15 -10.97 -16.68
C ILE A 625 20.02 -10.71 -15.69
N LEU A 626 20.32 -10.23 -14.49
CA LEU A 626 19.31 -9.86 -13.48
C LEU A 626 18.30 -8.84 -14.02
N ARG A 627 18.77 -7.80 -14.71
CA ARG A 627 17.91 -6.80 -15.35
C ARG A 627 17.04 -7.39 -16.47
N ALA A 628 17.47 -8.47 -17.13
CA ALA A 628 16.68 -9.16 -18.13
C ALA A 628 15.71 -10.19 -17.53
N TRP A 629 15.85 -10.50 -16.23
CA TRP A 629 15.15 -11.61 -15.61
C TRP A 629 13.67 -11.32 -15.35
N HIS A 630 13.33 -10.09 -14.97
CA HIS A 630 11.98 -9.62 -14.67
C HIS A 630 11.74 -8.24 -15.33
N GLN A 631 11.63 -8.22 -16.66
CA GLN A 631 11.42 -6.97 -17.43
C GLN A 631 9.96 -6.58 -17.58
N GLY A 632 9.06 -7.55 -17.41
CA GLY A 632 7.70 -7.44 -17.93
C GLY A 632 6.76 -6.54 -17.15
N GLY A 633 7.00 -6.24 -15.86
CA GLY A 633 6.10 -5.46 -15.00
C GLY A 633 4.60 -5.75 -15.18
N VAL A 634 3.75 -4.83 -14.73
CA VAL A 634 2.32 -4.78 -15.12
C VAL A 634 2.16 -3.96 -16.41
N ASN A 635 2.93 -2.87 -16.56
CA ASN A 635 2.84 -1.93 -17.69
C ASN A 635 3.53 -2.43 -18.98
N TRP A 636 4.39 -3.44 -18.89
CA TRP A 636 5.33 -3.83 -19.96
C TRP A 636 5.19 -5.30 -20.35
N VAL A 637 3.98 -5.86 -20.23
CA VAL A 637 3.69 -7.31 -20.34
C VAL A 637 4.17 -7.92 -21.65
N HIS A 638 4.26 -7.09 -22.69
CA HIS A 638 4.64 -7.39 -24.07
C HIS A 638 6.17 -7.50 -24.29
N PHE A 639 7.00 -7.07 -23.34
CA PHE A 639 8.45 -7.25 -23.46
C PHE A 639 8.88 -8.70 -23.13
N PRO A 640 9.88 -9.24 -23.84
CA PRO A 640 10.41 -10.58 -23.56
C PRO A 640 11.05 -10.62 -22.17
N ASP A 641 10.62 -11.58 -21.36
CA ASP A 641 10.97 -11.71 -19.95
C ASP A 641 11.45 -13.16 -19.70
N ILE A 642 12.66 -13.32 -19.16
CA ILE A 642 13.25 -14.65 -18.92
C ILE A 642 12.42 -15.42 -17.89
N SER A 643 11.91 -14.75 -16.86
CA SER A 643 11.04 -15.38 -15.86
C SER A 643 9.75 -15.88 -16.52
N LYS A 644 9.06 -15.10 -17.35
CA LYS A 644 7.83 -15.56 -18.03
C LYS A 644 8.08 -16.77 -18.93
N SER A 645 9.20 -16.76 -19.64
CA SER A 645 9.62 -17.87 -20.50
C SER A 645 9.90 -19.13 -19.67
N LEU A 646 10.54 -18.97 -18.51
CA LEU A 646 10.85 -20.06 -17.59
C LEU A 646 9.61 -20.58 -16.83
N ALA A 647 8.62 -19.73 -16.60
CA ALA A 647 7.36 -20.09 -15.94
C ALA A 647 6.51 -21.00 -16.85
N GLN A 648 6.65 -20.83 -18.17
CA GLN A 648 6.01 -21.67 -19.19
C GLN A 648 6.82 -22.93 -19.53
N ALA A 649 8.06 -23.04 -19.03
CA ALA A 649 8.91 -24.19 -19.26
C ALA A 649 8.48 -25.39 -18.40
N ASP A 650 8.95 -26.59 -18.77
CA ASP A 650 8.72 -27.79 -17.97
C ASP A 650 9.23 -27.60 -16.53
N SER A 651 8.39 -27.98 -15.56
CA SER A 651 8.72 -28.00 -14.14
C SER A 651 10.06 -28.68 -13.81
N PHE A 652 10.47 -29.67 -14.62
CA PHE A 652 11.77 -30.33 -14.50
C PHE A 652 12.94 -29.35 -14.69
N VAL A 653 12.85 -28.45 -15.67
CA VAL A 653 13.88 -27.45 -15.98
C VAL A 653 14.02 -26.48 -14.82
N VAL A 654 12.91 -25.96 -14.29
CA VAL A 654 12.91 -25.02 -13.16
C VAL A 654 13.55 -25.66 -11.92
N LYS A 655 13.19 -26.92 -11.61
CA LYS A 655 13.77 -27.66 -10.49
C LYS A 655 15.25 -27.96 -10.68
N ALA A 656 15.67 -28.34 -11.88
CA ALA A 656 17.09 -28.54 -12.19
C ALA A 656 17.88 -27.25 -11.94
N LEU A 657 17.36 -26.10 -12.36
CA LEU A 657 17.97 -24.79 -12.08
C LEU A 657 18.02 -24.50 -10.57
N GLN A 658 16.96 -24.81 -9.80
CA GLN A 658 17.00 -24.65 -8.34
C GLN A 658 18.10 -25.50 -7.68
N ILE A 659 18.20 -26.79 -8.05
CA ILE A 659 19.21 -27.70 -7.49
C ILE A 659 20.61 -27.24 -7.88
N ILE A 660 20.81 -26.84 -9.15
CA ILE A 660 22.09 -26.27 -9.62
C ILE A 660 22.44 -25.02 -8.81
N SER A 661 21.49 -24.12 -8.55
CA SER A 661 21.72 -22.94 -7.71
C SER A 661 22.11 -23.29 -6.29
N VAL A 662 21.45 -24.26 -5.65
CA VAL A 662 21.83 -24.71 -4.29
C VAL A 662 23.24 -25.26 -4.27
N LEU A 663 23.57 -26.15 -5.22
CA LEU A 663 24.92 -26.72 -5.34
C LEU A 663 25.97 -25.63 -5.58
N ALA A 664 25.69 -24.67 -6.46
CA ALA A 664 26.58 -23.56 -6.75
C ALA A 664 26.82 -22.67 -5.53
N VAL A 665 25.79 -22.33 -4.74
CA VAL A 665 25.92 -21.55 -3.50
C VAL A 665 26.82 -22.28 -2.49
N VAL A 666 26.59 -23.58 -2.29
CA VAL A 666 27.40 -24.40 -1.37
C VAL A 666 28.86 -24.45 -1.83
N VAL A 667 29.12 -24.63 -3.13
CA VAL A 667 30.47 -24.64 -3.69
C VAL A 667 31.14 -23.27 -3.54
N LEU A 668 30.46 -22.17 -3.87
CA LEU A 668 30.99 -20.81 -3.76
C LEU A 668 31.32 -20.44 -2.31
N TYR A 669 30.49 -20.85 -1.35
CA TYR A 669 30.77 -20.68 0.07
C TYR A 669 32.00 -21.52 0.50
N SER A 670 32.09 -22.76 0.03
CA SER A 670 33.24 -23.64 0.30
C SER A 670 34.55 -23.03 -0.20
N VAL A 671 34.56 -22.49 -1.43
CA VAL A 671 35.73 -21.80 -2.01
C VAL A 671 36.08 -20.55 -1.19
N SER A 672 35.07 -19.79 -0.76
CA SER A 672 35.26 -18.58 0.06
C SER A 672 35.91 -18.90 1.43
N LEU A 673 35.56 -20.03 2.04
CA LEU A 673 36.20 -20.50 3.28
C LEU A 673 37.62 -21.04 3.06
N LEU A 674 37.89 -21.69 1.92
CA LEU A 674 39.23 -22.17 1.58
C LEU A 674 40.23 -21.01 1.43
N LEU A 675 39.78 -19.85 0.94
CA LEU A 675 40.59 -18.63 0.85
C LEU A 675 41.05 -18.10 2.22
N LEU A 676 40.33 -18.41 3.30
CA LEU A 676 40.72 -18.06 4.68
C LEU A 676 41.80 -19.00 5.27
N ARG A 677 42.28 -20.00 4.51
CA ARG A 677 43.23 -21.04 4.96
C ARG A 677 42.76 -21.72 6.26
N PRO A 678 41.77 -22.62 6.20
CA PRO A 678 41.16 -23.21 7.39
C PRO A 678 42.18 -24.03 8.18
N ARG A 679 42.62 -23.51 9.33
CA ARG A 679 43.46 -24.25 10.29
C ARG A 679 42.79 -24.42 11.66
N LYS A 680 41.45 -24.35 11.73
CA LYS A 680 40.69 -24.49 12.97
C LYS A 680 39.43 -25.33 12.76
N LEU A 681 39.19 -26.29 13.66
CA LEU A 681 38.01 -27.17 13.72
C LEU A 681 36.68 -26.38 13.63
N ASN A 682 36.65 -25.16 14.17
CA ASN A 682 35.47 -24.30 14.17
C ASN A 682 35.01 -23.88 12.76
N ILE A 683 35.93 -23.67 11.80
CA ILE A 683 35.57 -23.30 10.42
C ILE A 683 34.98 -24.50 9.69
N LEU A 684 35.48 -25.72 9.97
CA LEU A 684 34.95 -26.96 9.43
C LEU A 684 33.50 -27.21 9.91
N LEU A 685 33.21 -26.91 11.18
CA LEU A 685 31.88 -27.07 11.75
C LEU A 685 30.84 -26.15 11.08
N VAL A 686 31.21 -24.89 10.81
CA VAL A 686 30.35 -23.93 10.09
C VAL A 686 30.19 -24.33 8.61
N TRP A 687 31.22 -24.91 8.00
CA TRP A 687 31.10 -25.44 6.64
C TRP A 687 30.15 -26.65 6.57
N LEU A 688 30.27 -27.59 7.51
CA LEU A 688 29.40 -28.77 7.60
C LEU A 688 27.93 -28.40 7.84
N SER A 689 27.66 -27.41 8.71
CA SER A 689 26.29 -26.94 8.94
C SER A 689 25.68 -26.33 7.67
N HIS A 690 26.46 -25.54 6.92
CA HIS A 690 26.00 -24.97 5.65
C HIS A 690 25.75 -26.04 4.59
N PHE A 691 26.65 -27.02 4.48
CA PHE A 691 26.49 -28.16 3.58
C PHE A 691 25.22 -28.97 3.90
N PHE A 692 24.98 -29.24 5.19
CA PHE A 692 23.77 -29.93 5.65
C PHE A 692 22.50 -29.13 5.33
N CYS A 693 22.50 -27.81 5.57
CA CYS A 693 21.40 -26.95 5.18
C CYS A 693 21.17 -26.95 3.66
N GLY A 694 22.22 -27.00 2.83
CA GLY A 694 22.09 -27.19 1.39
C GLY A 694 21.37 -28.49 1.02
N ILE A 695 21.71 -29.60 1.68
CA ILE A 695 21.00 -30.89 1.50
C ILE A 695 19.53 -30.76 1.90
N LEU A 696 19.22 -30.09 3.02
CA LEU A 696 17.83 -29.88 3.45
C LEU A 696 17.01 -29.11 2.40
N VAL A 697 17.59 -28.09 1.78
CA VAL A 697 16.91 -27.33 0.70
C VAL A 697 16.68 -28.22 -0.52
N VAL A 698 17.64 -29.06 -0.92
CA VAL A 698 17.45 -30.04 -2.00
C VAL A 698 16.36 -31.06 -1.65
N LEU A 699 16.35 -31.58 -0.43
CA LEU A 699 15.30 -32.49 0.05
C LEU A 699 13.92 -31.84 0.04
N HIS A 700 13.83 -30.55 0.40
CA HIS A 700 12.59 -29.78 0.33
C HIS A 700 12.09 -29.66 -1.12
N ILE A 701 12.96 -29.29 -2.06
CA ILE A 701 12.64 -29.21 -3.50
C ILE A 701 12.18 -30.57 -4.03
N TRP A 702 12.88 -31.65 -3.63
CA TRP A 702 12.56 -33.01 -4.05
C TRP A 702 11.23 -33.51 -3.48
N GLN A 703 10.96 -33.27 -2.19
CA GLN A 703 9.73 -33.73 -1.54
C GLN A 703 8.48 -32.99 -2.05
N SER A 704 8.65 -31.74 -2.49
CA SER A 704 7.61 -30.97 -3.19
C SER A 704 7.16 -31.62 -4.51
N GLN A 705 7.93 -32.55 -5.09
CA GLN A 705 7.61 -33.25 -6.34
C GLN A 705 6.70 -34.48 -6.19
N ILE A 706 6.77 -35.17 -5.05
CA ILE A 706 6.16 -36.52 -4.91
C ILE A 706 4.66 -36.43 -4.55
N ASN A 707 4.20 -35.32 -3.98
CA ASN A 707 2.86 -35.19 -3.40
C ASN A 707 2.00 -34.12 -4.11
N THR A 708 1.89 -34.14 -5.43
CA THR A 708 0.92 -33.31 -6.16
C THR A 708 -0.54 -33.78 -6.00
N SER A 709 -0.78 -34.89 -5.29
CA SER A 709 -2.12 -35.49 -5.12
C SER A 709 -2.63 -35.63 -3.68
N LEU A 710 -1.90 -35.22 -2.63
CA LEU A 710 -2.41 -35.23 -1.25
C LEU A 710 -1.73 -34.15 -0.35
N PRO A 711 -2.45 -33.46 0.56
CA PRO A 711 -1.90 -32.36 1.34
C PRO A 711 -1.14 -32.88 2.57
N THR A 712 0.17 -33.11 2.45
CA THR A 712 1.03 -33.36 3.62
C THR A 712 1.84 -32.12 3.97
N LYS A 713 1.21 -31.16 4.67
CA LYS A 713 1.87 -29.94 5.17
C LYS A 713 2.96 -30.20 6.23
N HIS A 714 2.96 -31.36 6.90
CA HIS A 714 3.83 -31.57 8.07
C HIS A 714 5.32 -31.74 7.75
N SER A 715 5.70 -32.51 6.70
CA SER A 715 7.11 -32.83 6.46
C SER A 715 7.93 -31.65 5.91
N THR A 716 7.36 -30.86 5.01
CA THR A 716 8.01 -29.68 4.43
C THR A 716 8.19 -28.57 5.48
N THR A 717 7.20 -28.39 6.37
CA THR A 717 7.31 -27.49 7.53
C THR A 717 8.39 -27.96 8.51
N SER A 718 8.49 -29.26 8.79
CA SER A 718 9.55 -29.80 9.64
C SER A 718 10.95 -29.58 9.05
N ILE A 719 11.14 -29.75 7.74
CA ILE A 719 12.43 -29.46 7.06
C ILE A 719 12.82 -27.99 7.22
N ALA A 720 11.88 -27.06 7.01
CA ALA A 720 12.13 -25.64 7.19
C ALA A 720 12.47 -25.28 8.64
N GLN A 721 11.76 -25.85 9.62
CA GLN A 721 12.05 -25.65 11.05
C GLN A 721 13.46 -26.13 11.42
N ILE A 722 13.87 -27.31 10.94
CA ILE A 722 15.22 -27.85 11.17
C ILE A 722 16.27 -26.93 10.53
N PHE A 723 16.02 -26.43 9.31
CA PHE A 723 16.89 -25.46 8.66
C PHE A 723 17.09 -24.21 9.53
N TYR A 724 16.01 -23.62 10.05
CA TYR A 724 16.09 -22.42 10.90
C TYR A 724 16.92 -22.66 12.15
N VAL A 725 16.71 -23.78 12.85
CA VAL A 725 17.47 -24.12 14.06
C VAL A 725 18.98 -24.21 13.76
N ILE A 726 19.35 -24.95 12.70
CA ILE A 726 20.76 -25.14 12.34
C ILE A 726 21.40 -23.82 11.89
N ALA A 727 20.70 -23.04 11.05
CA ALA A 727 21.19 -21.76 10.56
C ALA A 727 21.39 -20.77 11.73
N SER A 728 20.43 -20.64 12.65
CA SER A 728 20.52 -19.75 13.80
C SER A 728 21.65 -20.14 14.76
N ILE A 729 21.81 -21.43 15.07
CA ILE A 729 22.92 -21.92 15.89
C ILE A 729 24.26 -21.62 15.21
N SER A 730 24.38 -21.90 13.91
CA SER A 730 25.62 -21.70 13.16
C SER A 730 26.00 -20.22 13.04
N LEU A 731 25.02 -19.34 12.83
CA LEU A 731 25.26 -17.88 12.78
C LEU A 731 25.68 -17.33 14.14
N THR A 732 25.00 -17.74 15.20
CA THR A 732 25.34 -17.35 16.58
C THR A 732 26.73 -17.84 16.96
N PHE A 733 27.03 -19.11 16.66
CA PHE A 733 28.36 -19.68 16.88
C PHE A 733 29.43 -18.94 16.08
N THR A 734 29.18 -18.59 14.82
CA THR A 734 30.14 -17.85 14.00
C THR A 734 30.40 -16.45 14.55
N PHE A 735 29.34 -15.73 14.94
CA PHE A 735 29.44 -14.41 15.54
C PHE A 735 30.26 -14.45 16.83
N VAL A 736 29.91 -15.36 17.74
CA VAL A 736 30.61 -15.52 19.02
C VAL A 736 32.03 -16.03 18.81
N ALA A 737 32.26 -17.12 18.07
CA ALA A 737 33.58 -17.74 17.99
C ALA A 737 34.59 -16.98 17.10
N SER A 738 34.15 -16.12 16.17
CA SER A 738 35.04 -15.47 15.19
C SER A 738 36.22 -14.69 15.79
N PRO A 739 36.10 -13.93 16.90
CA PRO A 739 37.22 -13.19 17.52
C PRO A 739 38.30 -14.11 18.11
N TRP A 740 37.95 -15.35 18.46
CA TRP A 740 38.87 -16.38 18.95
C TRP A 740 39.42 -17.28 17.82
N ILE A 741 38.67 -17.40 16.71
CA ILE A 741 39.14 -18.07 15.48
C ILE A 741 40.25 -17.25 14.83
N PHE A 742 40.17 -15.92 14.85
CA PHE A 742 41.25 -15.02 14.45
C PHE A 742 41.68 -14.19 15.65
N PRO A 743 42.64 -14.66 16.48
CA PRO A 743 42.96 -14.03 17.75
C PRO A 743 43.31 -12.57 17.57
N ILE A 744 42.55 -11.71 18.24
CA ILE A 744 42.73 -10.25 18.25
C ILE A 744 43.94 -9.86 19.13
N HIS A 745 44.39 -10.77 20.01
CA HIS A 745 45.60 -10.64 20.82
C HIS A 745 46.56 -11.80 20.56
N SER A 746 47.80 -11.50 20.13
CA SER A 746 48.93 -12.42 20.35
C SER A 746 49.79 -11.86 21.48
N MET A 747 50.01 -12.66 22.53
CA MET A 747 51.24 -12.55 23.30
C MET A 747 52.38 -13.04 22.41
N GLU A 748 53.51 -12.35 22.50
CA GLU A 748 54.79 -12.58 21.80
C GLU A 748 54.85 -12.19 20.31
N ALA A 749 55.50 -11.04 20.08
CA ALA A 749 56.28 -10.78 18.88
C ALA A 749 57.52 -9.98 19.31
N GLU A 750 58.71 -10.55 19.08
CA GLU A 750 59.98 -9.84 19.22
C GLU A 750 60.07 -8.66 18.22
N PRO A 751 60.73 -7.56 18.56
CA PRO A 751 60.78 -6.37 17.72
C PRO A 751 61.86 -6.50 16.63
N THR A 752 61.46 -6.59 15.36
CA THR A 752 62.35 -6.23 14.24
C THR A 752 62.06 -4.81 13.76
N SER A 753 63.13 -4.04 13.59
CA SER A 753 63.17 -2.61 13.29
C SER A 753 62.66 -2.27 11.88
N SER A 754 61.38 -1.93 11.74
CA SER A 754 60.92 -0.98 10.70
C SER A 754 59.48 -0.49 10.97
N GLY A 755 59.35 0.74 11.45
CA GLY A 755 58.37 1.73 10.97
C GLY A 755 56.86 1.57 11.17
N SER A 756 56.33 0.47 11.73
CA SER A 756 54.93 0.43 12.18
C SER A 756 54.78 -0.54 13.35
N SER A 757 54.01 -0.18 14.39
CA SER A 757 53.84 -1.03 15.57
C SER A 757 53.22 -2.39 15.16
N PRO A 758 53.94 -3.52 15.26
CA PRO A 758 53.48 -4.82 14.75
C PRO A 758 52.14 -5.27 15.36
N LYS A 759 51.91 -4.88 16.62
CA LYS A 759 50.70 -5.21 17.40
C LYS A 759 49.41 -4.67 16.77
N THR A 760 49.43 -3.45 16.23
CA THR A 760 48.24 -2.79 15.63
C THR A 760 47.85 -3.40 14.29
N ALA A 761 48.85 -3.83 13.49
CA ALA A 761 48.62 -4.48 12.21
C ALA A 761 48.01 -5.88 12.35
N ILE A 762 48.48 -6.65 13.34
CA ILE A 762 47.95 -7.99 13.68
C ILE A 762 46.51 -7.90 14.18
N HIS A 763 46.22 -6.96 15.08
CA HIS A 763 44.88 -6.73 15.64
C HIS A 763 43.86 -6.36 14.55
N LEU A 764 44.23 -5.44 13.64
CA LEU A 764 43.36 -5.03 12.53
C LEU A 764 43.11 -6.17 11.53
N GLN A 765 44.10 -7.04 11.31
CA GLN A 765 43.97 -8.21 10.44
C GLN A 765 43.03 -9.27 11.04
N GLY A 766 43.09 -9.52 12.35
CA GLY A 766 42.17 -10.43 13.06
C GLY A 766 40.71 -9.97 13.00
N ILE A 767 40.47 -8.67 13.19
CA ILE A 767 39.13 -8.06 13.07
C ILE A 767 38.59 -8.22 11.65
N ASN A 768 39.40 -7.92 10.62
CA ASN A 768 38.96 -8.01 9.23
C ASN A 768 38.57 -9.45 8.83
N HIS A 769 39.36 -10.45 9.22
CA HIS A 769 39.01 -11.86 8.95
C HIS A 769 37.76 -12.31 9.72
N SER A 770 37.57 -11.84 10.96
CA SER A 770 36.38 -12.13 11.77
C SER A 770 35.13 -11.53 11.12
N MET A 771 35.17 -10.26 10.74
CA MET A 771 34.06 -9.59 10.06
C MET A 771 33.74 -10.20 8.70
N PHE A 772 34.76 -10.59 7.92
CA PHE A 772 34.56 -11.30 6.66
C PHE A 772 33.89 -12.67 6.89
N LEU A 773 34.35 -13.46 7.87
CA LEU A 773 33.76 -14.76 8.20
C LEU A 773 32.29 -14.63 8.63
N ILE A 774 31.97 -13.64 9.48
CA ILE A 774 30.59 -13.36 9.89
C ILE A 774 29.75 -12.99 8.65
N GLY A 775 30.21 -12.02 7.86
CA GLY A 775 29.48 -11.50 6.71
C GLY A 775 29.21 -12.55 5.64
N ILE A 776 30.22 -13.34 5.25
CA ILE A 776 30.07 -14.37 4.22
C ILE A 776 29.18 -15.53 4.69
N THR A 777 29.26 -15.89 5.97
CA THR A 777 28.40 -16.94 6.56
C THR A 777 26.95 -16.47 6.59
N TYR A 778 26.70 -15.22 7.02
CA TYR A 778 25.38 -14.61 6.96
C TYR A 778 24.81 -14.58 5.55
N ALA A 779 25.57 -14.07 4.57
CA ALA A 779 25.13 -13.99 3.18
C ALA A 779 24.82 -15.37 2.58
N ALA A 780 25.63 -16.39 2.87
CA ALA A 780 25.42 -17.74 2.37
C ALA A 780 24.16 -18.40 2.96
N PHE A 781 23.96 -18.33 4.29
CA PHE A 781 22.74 -18.83 4.92
C PHE A 781 21.50 -18.06 4.48
N TRP A 782 21.60 -16.75 4.28
CA TRP A 782 20.53 -15.95 3.71
C TRP A 782 20.18 -16.42 2.30
N CYS A 783 21.17 -16.71 1.44
CA CYS A 783 20.92 -17.20 0.10
C CYS A 783 20.20 -18.57 0.11
N LEU A 784 20.62 -19.52 0.95
CA LEU A 784 19.91 -20.80 1.10
C LEU A 784 18.49 -20.63 1.65
N LEU A 785 18.29 -19.70 2.59
CA LEU A 785 16.97 -19.38 3.11
C LEU A 785 16.06 -18.80 2.01
N GLN A 786 16.59 -17.92 1.16
CA GLN A 786 15.83 -17.38 0.03
C GLN A 786 15.51 -18.45 -1.01
N LEU A 787 16.44 -19.40 -1.27
CA LEU A 787 16.18 -20.55 -2.14
C LEU A 787 15.12 -21.51 -1.58
N LEU A 788 14.92 -21.52 -0.25
CA LEU A 788 13.88 -22.28 0.43
C LEU A 788 12.51 -21.58 0.37
N LEU A 789 12.47 -20.24 0.46
CA LEU A 789 11.24 -19.47 0.65
C LEU A 789 10.69 -18.80 -0.63
N GLN A 790 11.56 -18.39 -1.55
CA GLN A 790 11.12 -17.65 -2.74
C GLN A 790 10.52 -18.55 -3.81
N GLN A 791 9.85 -17.92 -4.78
CA GLN A 791 9.38 -18.60 -5.98
C GLN A 791 10.54 -19.33 -6.69
N PRO A 792 10.33 -20.56 -7.19
CA PRO A 792 11.36 -21.34 -7.86
C PRO A 792 12.10 -20.63 -8.99
N ILE A 793 11.41 -19.72 -9.66
CA ILE A 793 11.92 -18.96 -10.80
C ILE A 793 13.04 -17.97 -10.44
N ASN A 794 13.15 -17.62 -9.16
CA ASN A 794 14.15 -16.69 -8.63
C ASN A 794 15.46 -17.38 -8.20
N ALA A 795 15.58 -18.70 -8.39
CA ALA A 795 16.77 -19.42 -7.92
C ALA A 795 18.07 -19.00 -8.63
N ILE A 796 18.03 -18.70 -9.93
CA ILE A 796 19.18 -18.18 -10.67
C ILE A 796 19.49 -16.73 -10.28
N PRO A 797 18.51 -15.80 -10.22
CA PRO A 797 18.72 -14.46 -9.68
C PRO A 797 19.40 -14.44 -8.30
N LEU A 798 18.94 -15.28 -7.37
CA LEU A 798 19.52 -15.39 -6.04
C LEU A 798 21.00 -15.84 -6.08
N LEU A 799 21.33 -16.80 -6.94
CA LEU A 799 22.71 -17.22 -7.18
C LEU A 799 23.55 -16.06 -7.76
N LEU A 800 23.02 -15.33 -8.74
CA LEU A 800 23.71 -14.21 -9.38
C LEU A 800 23.98 -13.07 -8.39
N ILE A 801 23.02 -12.74 -7.53
CA ILE A 801 23.19 -11.73 -6.46
C ILE A 801 24.30 -12.18 -5.51
N PHE A 802 24.31 -13.44 -5.08
CA PHE A 802 25.36 -13.99 -4.21
C PHE A 802 26.73 -13.95 -4.89
N LEU A 803 26.80 -14.28 -6.18
CA LEU A 803 28.01 -14.20 -6.99
C LEU A 803 28.53 -12.76 -7.12
N GLN A 804 27.63 -11.77 -7.30
CA GLN A 804 28.00 -10.35 -7.32
C GLN A 804 28.57 -9.91 -5.97
N ILE A 805 27.96 -10.30 -4.85
CA ILE A 805 28.44 -9.97 -3.49
C ILE A 805 29.87 -10.51 -3.28
N ILE A 806 30.11 -11.79 -3.59
CA ILE A 806 31.44 -12.41 -3.45
C ILE A 806 32.45 -11.71 -4.36
N SER A 807 32.08 -11.46 -5.62
CA SER A 807 32.96 -10.81 -6.59
C SER A 807 33.32 -9.39 -6.18
N SER A 808 32.38 -8.61 -5.63
CA SER A 808 32.63 -7.26 -5.13
C SER A 808 33.56 -7.26 -3.92
N ILE A 809 33.35 -8.19 -2.97
CA ILE A 809 34.24 -8.32 -1.80
C ILE A 809 35.65 -8.71 -2.25
N MET A 810 35.78 -9.65 -3.19
CA MET A 810 37.08 -10.03 -3.76
C MET A 810 37.75 -8.85 -4.48
N HIS A 811 37.00 -8.10 -5.28
CA HIS A 811 37.50 -6.93 -5.98
C HIS A 811 38.09 -5.89 -5.01
N PHE A 812 37.32 -5.48 -3.99
CA PHE A 812 37.77 -4.51 -2.99
C PHE A 812 38.89 -5.02 -2.09
N SER A 813 38.95 -6.34 -1.84
CA SER A 813 40.06 -6.95 -1.09
C SER A 813 41.38 -6.97 -1.88
N LEU A 814 41.30 -7.15 -3.21
CA LEU A 814 42.46 -7.12 -4.09
C LEU A 814 42.98 -5.71 -4.33
N ASP A 815 42.12 -4.70 -4.20
CA ASP A 815 42.41 -3.30 -4.52
C ASP A 815 42.18 -2.34 -3.33
N LYS A 816 43.17 -2.28 -2.43
CA LYS A 816 43.10 -1.50 -1.19
C LYS A 816 43.29 0.01 -1.39
N SER A 817 43.72 0.46 -2.57
CA SER A 817 44.17 1.85 -2.80
C SER A 817 43.38 2.63 -3.86
N LEU A 818 42.63 1.99 -4.76
CA LEU A 818 41.94 2.69 -5.86
C LEU A 818 40.66 3.44 -5.45
N HIS A 819 39.98 2.94 -4.40
CA HIS A 819 38.66 3.42 -3.98
C HIS A 819 38.65 3.73 -2.48
N LYS A 820 38.04 4.84 -2.09
CA LYS A 820 37.83 5.17 -0.67
C LYS A 820 36.87 4.16 -0.03
N LYS A 821 37.08 3.84 1.25
CA LYS A 821 36.25 2.84 1.97
C LYS A 821 34.76 3.14 1.94
N TRP A 822 34.36 4.41 2.02
CA TRP A 822 32.95 4.79 1.97
C TRP A 822 32.31 4.53 0.60
N VAL A 823 33.07 4.68 -0.50
CA VAL A 823 32.63 4.34 -1.87
C VAL A 823 32.33 2.85 -1.98
N GLN A 824 33.18 2.01 -1.38
CA GLN A 824 32.99 0.55 -1.35
C GLN A 824 31.70 0.17 -0.60
N ILE A 825 31.43 0.82 0.54
CA ILE A 825 30.21 0.60 1.33
C ILE A 825 28.97 0.97 0.51
N VAL A 826 28.96 2.15 -0.12
CA VAL A 826 27.83 2.59 -0.95
C VAL A 826 27.65 1.68 -2.17
N ALA A 827 28.74 1.22 -2.80
CA ALA A 827 28.66 0.27 -3.90
C ALA A 827 27.99 -1.07 -3.52
N MET A 828 28.23 -1.55 -2.29
CA MET A 828 27.55 -2.75 -1.77
C MET A 828 26.07 -2.49 -1.48
N GLN A 829 25.71 -1.30 -0.99
CA GLN A 829 24.32 -0.91 -0.78
C GLN A 829 23.54 -0.80 -2.10
N LEU A 830 24.12 -0.15 -3.11
CA LEU A 830 23.54 -0.04 -4.46
C LEU A 830 23.34 -1.42 -5.09
N LEU A 831 24.31 -2.32 -4.92
CA LEU A 831 24.20 -3.71 -5.37
C LEU A 831 23.02 -4.44 -4.71
N GLY A 832 22.81 -4.24 -3.40
CA GLY A 832 21.66 -4.80 -2.67
C GLY A 832 20.33 -4.26 -3.18
N LEU A 833 20.22 -2.95 -3.41
CA LEU A 833 19.02 -2.31 -3.96
C LEU A 833 18.72 -2.80 -5.38
N SER A 834 19.72 -2.81 -6.28
CA SER A 834 19.57 -3.37 -7.62
C SER A 834 19.22 -4.87 -7.58
N GLY A 835 19.71 -5.63 -6.60
CA GLY A 835 19.36 -7.03 -6.40
C GLY A 835 17.91 -7.22 -5.96
N HIS A 836 17.40 -6.34 -5.09
CA HIS A 836 15.99 -6.36 -4.67
C HIS A 836 15.04 -6.21 -5.87
N PHE A 837 15.24 -5.22 -6.73
CA PHE A 837 14.43 -5.06 -7.96
C PHE A 837 14.69 -6.19 -8.97
N GLY A 838 15.92 -6.71 -9.04
CA GLY A 838 16.27 -7.87 -9.87
C GLY A 838 15.56 -9.18 -9.51
N LEU A 839 14.88 -9.25 -8.37
CA LEU A 839 14.03 -10.39 -7.96
C LEU A 839 12.56 -10.23 -8.38
N GLY A 840 12.21 -9.16 -9.09
CA GLY A 840 10.85 -8.88 -9.58
C GLY A 840 10.01 -8.03 -8.63
N ASN A 841 10.62 -7.41 -7.61
CA ASN A 841 9.94 -6.42 -6.78
C ASN A 841 9.80 -5.12 -7.58
N THR A 842 8.62 -4.50 -7.54
CA THR A 842 8.34 -3.25 -8.24
C THR A 842 8.52 -2.02 -7.35
N ASN A 843 8.28 -2.16 -6.04
CA ASN A 843 8.33 -1.07 -5.06
C ASN A 843 9.12 -1.50 -3.81
N ASN A 844 9.86 -0.56 -3.22
CA ASN A 844 10.43 -0.71 -1.88
C ASN A 844 9.47 -0.11 -0.82
N LEU A 845 9.62 -0.44 0.47
CA LEU A 845 8.70 0.04 1.53
C LEU A 845 8.60 1.58 1.63
N ALA A 846 9.67 2.29 1.27
CA ALA A 846 9.73 3.75 1.22
C ALA A 846 9.19 4.34 -0.11
N SER A 847 8.95 3.49 -1.11
CA SER A 847 8.41 3.80 -2.43
C SER A 847 7.10 3.03 -2.70
N ILE A 848 6.40 2.60 -1.64
CA ILE A 848 5.01 2.18 -1.80
C ILE A 848 4.30 3.43 -2.29
N ASP A 849 3.77 3.39 -3.52
CA ASP A 849 2.93 4.45 -4.05
C ASP A 849 1.63 4.50 -3.24
N VAL A 850 1.68 5.24 -2.15
CA VAL A 850 0.50 5.70 -1.43
C VAL A 850 0.01 7.03 -2.03
N ALA A 851 0.69 7.59 -3.04
CA ALA A 851 0.31 8.84 -3.69
C ALA A 851 -0.93 8.69 -4.59
N GLY A 852 -1.21 7.49 -5.12
CA GLY A 852 -2.56 7.14 -5.58
C GLY A 852 -3.60 7.40 -4.47
N ALA A 853 -3.34 6.90 -3.26
CA ALA A 853 -4.20 7.19 -2.10
C ALA A 853 -4.12 8.64 -1.58
N PHE A 854 -3.19 9.48 -2.07
CA PHE A 854 -2.82 10.77 -1.49
C PHE A 854 -2.47 11.83 -2.54
N ILE A 855 -3.48 12.50 -3.07
CA ILE A 855 -3.37 13.94 -3.37
C ILE A 855 -4.48 14.70 -2.62
N PRO A 856 -4.24 15.15 -1.38
CA PRO A 856 -5.00 16.24 -0.81
C PRO A 856 -4.36 17.54 -1.29
N TYR A 857 -4.72 18.01 -2.49
CA TYR A 857 -4.56 19.41 -2.84
C TYR A 857 -5.90 19.99 -3.26
N SER A 858 -6.45 20.76 -2.31
CA SER A 858 -7.52 21.72 -2.50
C SER A 858 -7.35 22.54 -3.79
N ARG A 859 -8.30 22.42 -4.71
CA ARG A 859 -8.77 23.52 -5.56
C ARG A 859 -10.26 23.36 -5.86
N ASP A 860 -11.08 23.53 -4.83
CA ASP A 860 -12.29 24.33 -4.99
C ASP A 860 -11.86 25.79 -4.84
N CYS A 861 -11.49 26.42 -5.96
CA CYS A 861 -11.40 27.86 -6.06
C CYS A 861 -12.32 28.31 -7.18
N ASN A 862 -13.54 28.66 -6.76
CA ASN A 862 -14.26 29.86 -7.15
C ASN A 862 -14.70 30.07 -8.60
N HIS A 863 -16.03 30.16 -8.69
CA HIS A 863 -16.83 31.08 -9.51
C HIS A 863 -17.06 30.74 -10.97
N MET A 864 -18.32 30.36 -11.23
CA MET A 864 -19.23 31.11 -12.09
C MET A 864 -18.62 32.38 -12.70
N ASN A 865 -18.49 32.37 -14.02
CA ASN A 865 -19.16 33.35 -14.87
C ASN A 865 -19.74 32.63 -16.08
#